data_AF-A0A0C2Z2F6-F1
#
_entry.id   AF-A0A0C2Z2F6-F1
#
_cell.length_a   1.000
_cell.length_b   1.000
_cell.length_c   1.000
_cell.angle_alpha   90.00
_cell.angle_beta   90.00
_cell.angle_gamma   90.00
#
_symmetry.space_group_name_H-M   'P 1'
#
loop_
_entity.id
_entity.type
_entity.pdbx_description
1 polymer ?
#
loop_
_entity_poly.entity_id
_entity_poly.type
_entity_poly.pdbx_seq_one_letter_code
_entity_poly.pdbx_strand_id
1 'polypeptide(L)'
;MFQVDTSPNVTRRKGQKPYPSSQPATPSRPQLPSATTQKVPESVSWFANSQFGTELEPYFIAHDDEAQQLMDLNRIEWGTQFELARGVSSGAWTWDQIHKHISGLAGNNTKSAYKVQRVLRGGTSSSVQPGDIAVWKELDREQAAIKENRSRGLGLMGEWEGHSEWYGGQIQQLARLVKVDKDYKIVLEPMEKRRSHRLARFYGSRRFLQLRIPDEIRQKENEPMRAFLLKKFILCGRVFVPFHSKEGGLYMVETNENWGRAPQDWCGDQHRIPFHKFINWHNPLEVEKNFNQVISKYATRFALGLSNSVPALEFEEKNIIFIDDLTSSEWPKDQKNPPANMLMTDGCGFLNHAALLKIVKSFRYENLPAGVQGRIDGSKGFWILHPHDNSDEPKIWIRTSQNKIQNRSFDRAHLIFDLLGPSHPSPPAALSQQSIINLFANGVAQETLIRFMEEGLEKVITPLLQWEGRYAMPLLWDAINKCGGISGSRTQRLATSLNRVLGLKGRDWGDEAVEMDVKEPEESEDDLLATYTGRNPYSGAPASLHEYAMELVQANFHPARAELLYEKIKYIMKKAIESSIKKYRIPILESLGAFIVPDPLGVLKEGEIYYRFSRPRTDPRTGLLVHTLEGDVVVGRYPIRLPSDMQKVKAVDRRELDKWPDVVIVSTQGKRSLASLLADGANSFVDELIDIYDPDIVGPFETKPFTSPPDDLMTSFEREIERVEAFCTRAQKLKPRQANEAFQKVLIGNLDDPPKGLYSMMHENASVMHGYGSPVAIRLGYIFATLLDSSKTGHRLKPEVMKSDLGQFGNKESNSSPTPFVNILSLIQEAAYRKGQELLERYEAQRPTHDPKQSLDLDLCKPYRDATDYALKAYQSKIKAFTDEMSRIRTHVKNAFELFKEAALESKAKQESPTKRPRGFSKKKSDQEDTMLASARAYAKPIEDIVLTRDVEQVKASYAYELHQNFAFSVAFRELCHIKALASSGGIVPSVRIFDEGRTFSSSFLRSLELCDKDNLAT
;
A
#
# COMPACT_ATOMS: atom_id res chain seq x y z
N MET A 1 36.30 38.01 -17.22
CA MET A 1 37.38 38.27 -16.24
C MET A 1 37.07 37.39 -15.03
N PHE A 2 37.83 36.37 -14.66
CA PHE A 2 39.28 36.14 -14.85
C PHE A 2 39.59 34.97 -15.78
N GLN A 3 40.64 35.16 -16.58
CA GLN A 3 41.13 34.31 -17.68
C GLN A 3 41.77 33.02 -17.19
N VAL A 4 41.62 31.96 -17.99
CA VAL A 4 42.46 30.75 -17.95
C VAL A 4 43.40 30.83 -19.14
N ASP A 5 44.71 30.84 -18.87
CA ASP A 5 45.78 30.78 -19.86
C ASP A 5 45.75 29.47 -20.64
N THR A 6 45.87 29.57 -21.97
CA THR A 6 45.94 28.42 -22.88
C THR A 6 47.40 28.19 -23.27
N SER A 7 47.96 27.04 -22.89
CA SER A 7 49.24 26.57 -23.42
C SER A 7 49.03 25.88 -24.77
N PRO A 8 49.86 26.16 -25.80
CA PRO A 8 49.66 25.65 -27.15
C PRO A 8 50.46 24.36 -27.37
N ASN A 9 49.92 23.22 -27.00
CA ASN A 9 50.44 21.92 -27.44
C ASN A 9 49.32 20.88 -27.53
N VAL A 10 48.44 21.04 -28.52
CA VAL A 10 47.56 19.98 -28.99
C VAL A 10 48.04 19.54 -30.37
N THR A 11 48.73 18.40 -30.39
CA THR A 11 49.06 17.65 -31.60
C THR A 11 47.80 17.29 -32.38
N ARG A 12 47.73 17.77 -33.63
CA ARG A 12 46.72 17.41 -34.64
C ARG A 12 46.66 15.89 -34.85
N ARG A 13 45.50 15.26 -34.62
CA ARG A 13 45.21 13.89 -35.10
C ARG A 13 44.81 13.92 -36.59
N LYS A 14 45.55 13.14 -37.38
CA LYS A 14 45.26 12.80 -38.79
C LYS A 14 43.94 12.01 -38.91
N GLY A 15 43.26 12.24 -40.01
CA GLY A 15 41.86 11.87 -40.27
C GLY A 15 41.50 10.39 -40.20
N GLN A 16 40.29 10.16 -39.68
CA GLN A 16 39.47 9.00 -39.97
C GLN A 16 38.58 9.30 -41.18
N LYS A 17 38.53 8.35 -42.12
CA LYS A 17 37.68 8.39 -43.31
C LYS A 17 36.20 8.46 -42.91
N PRO A 18 35.34 9.18 -43.66
CA PRO A 18 33.92 9.24 -43.38
C PRO A 18 33.27 7.87 -43.64
N TYR A 19 32.56 7.35 -42.64
CA TYR A 19 31.58 6.28 -42.83
C TYR A 19 30.44 6.80 -43.71
N PRO A 20 29.88 5.97 -44.61
CA PRO A 20 28.85 6.41 -45.54
C PRO A 20 27.61 6.88 -44.78
N SER A 21 27.22 8.13 -45.03
CA SER A 21 26.02 8.75 -44.50
C SER A 21 24.77 8.09 -45.10
N SER A 22 24.26 7.04 -44.47
CA SER A 22 22.85 6.71 -44.62
C SER A 22 22.07 7.76 -43.83
N GLN A 23 21.51 8.75 -44.52
CA GLN A 23 20.53 9.65 -43.93
C GLN A 23 19.45 8.82 -43.23
N PRO A 24 19.17 9.02 -41.93
CA PRO A 24 17.98 8.45 -41.35
C PRO A 24 16.79 9.07 -42.08
N ALA A 25 15.98 8.21 -42.70
CA ALA A 25 14.74 8.62 -43.33
C ALA A 25 13.96 9.48 -42.33
N THR A 26 13.54 10.67 -42.78
CA THR A 26 12.61 11.52 -42.03
C THR A 26 11.43 10.64 -41.60
N PRO A 27 11.11 10.52 -40.29
CA PRO A 27 10.00 9.69 -39.87
C PRO A 27 8.74 10.25 -40.53
N SER A 28 8.15 9.48 -41.44
CA SER A 28 6.81 9.75 -41.92
C SER A 28 5.90 9.85 -40.69
N ARG A 29 5.18 10.96 -40.58
CA ARG A 29 4.18 11.26 -39.55
C ARG A 29 3.35 9.99 -39.26
N PRO A 30 3.44 9.38 -38.06
CA PRO A 30 2.52 8.32 -37.71
C PRO A 30 1.15 8.96 -37.51
N GLN A 31 0.22 8.67 -38.41
CA GLN A 31 -1.19 8.72 -38.07
C GLN A 31 -1.42 7.73 -36.92
N LEU A 32 -2.47 7.92 -36.10
CA LEU A 32 -3.02 6.87 -35.24
C LEU A 32 -2.86 5.53 -35.97
N PRO A 33 -2.31 4.47 -35.36
CA PRO A 33 -2.06 3.20 -36.06
C PRO A 33 -3.31 2.90 -36.87
N SER A 34 -3.19 2.93 -38.20
CA SER A 34 -4.35 2.96 -39.08
C SER A 34 -5.20 1.78 -38.66
N ALA A 35 -6.38 2.04 -38.12
CA ALA A 35 -7.33 0.98 -37.87
C ALA A 35 -7.46 0.27 -39.22
N THR A 36 -6.96 -0.96 -39.29
CA THR A 36 -7.30 -1.84 -40.39
C THR A 36 -8.81 -1.77 -40.45
N THR A 37 -9.35 -1.36 -41.59
CA THR A 37 -10.78 -1.09 -41.78
C THR A 37 -11.52 -2.41 -41.86
N GLN A 38 -11.27 -3.32 -40.92
CA GLN A 38 -12.15 -4.43 -40.65
C GLN A 38 -13.44 -3.81 -40.11
N LYS A 39 -14.51 -3.95 -40.90
CA LYS A 39 -15.85 -3.49 -40.53
C LYS A 39 -16.17 -4.10 -39.16
N VAL A 40 -16.57 -3.25 -38.20
CA VAL A 40 -16.97 -3.71 -36.86
C VAL A 40 -18.05 -4.80 -37.03
N PRO A 41 -17.88 -5.99 -36.44
CA PRO A 41 -18.88 -7.04 -36.54
C PRO A 41 -20.25 -6.55 -36.08
N GLU A 42 -21.32 -6.90 -36.79
CA GLU A 42 -22.68 -6.42 -36.48
C GLU A 42 -23.12 -6.84 -35.07
N SER A 43 -22.68 -8.02 -34.60
CA SER A 43 -22.94 -8.49 -33.24
C SER A 43 -22.28 -7.62 -32.18
N VAL A 44 -21.05 -7.17 -32.41
CA VAL A 44 -20.32 -6.26 -31.53
C VAL A 44 -21.00 -4.90 -31.50
N SER A 45 -21.35 -4.34 -32.66
CA SER A 45 -22.02 -3.04 -32.72
C SER A 45 -23.40 -3.08 -32.08
N TRP A 46 -24.18 -4.15 -32.30
CA TRP A 46 -25.45 -4.36 -31.62
C TRP A 46 -25.29 -4.37 -30.10
N PHE A 47 -24.35 -5.17 -29.58
CA PHE A 47 -24.17 -5.30 -28.13
C PHE A 47 -23.65 -3.99 -27.52
N ALA A 48 -22.70 -3.32 -28.15
CA ALA A 48 -22.13 -2.05 -27.71
C ALA A 48 -23.19 -0.94 -27.57
N ASN A 49 -24.22 -0.96 -28.43
CA ASN A 49 -25.34 -0.02 -28.42
C ASN A 49 -26.56 -0.52 -27.63
N SER A 50 -26.52 -1.75 -27.11
CA SER A 50 -27.58 -2.26 -26.24
C SER A 50 -27.51 -1.60 -24.86
N GLN A 51 -28.67 -1.43 -24.21
CA GLN A 51 -28.75 -0.88 -22.86
C GLN A 51 -28.42 -1.93 -21.79
N PHE A 52 -27.29 -2.66 -21.94
CA PHE A 52 -26.87 -3.59 -20.90
C PHE A 52 -26.61 -2.86 -19.56
N GLY A 53 -26.81 -3.58 -18.45
CA GLY A 53 -26.86 -3.08 -17.08
C GLY A 53 -28.28 -2.81 -16.54
N THR A 54 -29.29 -2.61 -17.40
CA THR A 54 -30.63 -2.16 -16.97
C THR A 54 -31.59 -3.28 -16.57
N GLU A 55 -31.51 -4.44 -17.23
CA GLU A 55 -32.41 -5.59 -17.04
C GLU A 55 -31.95 -6.55 -15.93
N LEU A 56 -31.17 -6.04 -14.97
CA LEU A 56 -30.72 -6.79 -13.80
C LEU A 56 -31.76 -6.74 -12.67
N GLU A 57 -31.82 -7.81 -11.87
CA GLU A 57 -32.71 -7.86 -10.70
C GLU A 57 -32.31 -6.80 -9.67
N PRO A 58 -33.27 -6.01 -9.14
CA PRO A 58 -32.99 -4.99 -8.14
C PRO A 58 -32.78 -5.57 -6.74
N TYR A 59 -31.84 -5.01 -5.99
CA TYR A 59 -31.65 -5.24 -4.55
C TYR A 59 -31.55 -3.91 -3.80
N PHE A 60 -32.27 -3.77 -2.69
CA PHE A 60 -32.30 -2.53 -1.90
C PHE A 60 -31.26 -2.58 -0.78
N ILE A 61 -30.24 -1.73 -0.85
CA ILE A 61 -29.30 -1.53 0.27
C ILE A 61 -30.00 -0.74 1.36
N ALA A 62 -30.56 0.42 0.98
CA ALA A 62 -31.34 1.29 1.83
C ALA A 62 -32.13 2.25 0.93
N HIS A 63 -33.46 2.12 0.94
CA HIS A 63 -34.37 3.00 0.21
C HIS A 63 -35.76 3.00 0.87
N ASP A 64 -36.44 4.14 0.79
CA ASP A 64 -37.85 4.32 1.12
C ASP A 64 -38.40 5.46 0.24
N ASP A 65 -39.55 5.23 -0.40
CA ASP A 65 -40.08 6.15 -1.41
C ASP A 65 -40.48 7.51 -0.79
N GLU A 66 -41.11 7.50 0.39
CA GLU A 66 -41.55 8.71 1.07
C GLU A 66 -40.35 9.51 1.62
N ALA A 67 -39.39 8.83 2.26
CA ALA A 67 -38.16 9.46 2.74
C ALA A 67 -37.38 10.08 1.58
N GLN A 68 -37.31 9.39 0.43
CA GLN A 68 -36.60 9.90 -0.73
C GLN A 68 -37.26 11.16 -1.30
N GLN A 69 -38.59 11.18 -1.41
CA GLN A 69 -39.34 12.38 -1.82
C GLN A 69 -39.09 13.56 -0.87
N LEU A 70 -39.11 13.31 0.44
CA LEU A 70 -38.80 14.32 1.45
C LEU A 70 -37.35 14.82 1.35
N MET A 71 -36.38 13.93 1.10
CA MET A 71 -34.98 14.30 0.91
C MET A 71 -34.77 15.17 -0.34
N ASP A 72 -35.43 14.83 -1.45
CA ASP A 72 -35.37 15.64 -2.69
C ASP A 72 -36.08 17.00 -2.50
N LEU A 73 -37.24 17.05 -1.82
CA LEU A 73 -37.97 18.29 -1.51
C LEU A 73 -37.15 19.24 -0.64
N ASN A 74 -36.46 18.71 0.38
CA ASN A 74 -35.62 19.48 1.30
C ASN A 74 -34.19 19.70 0.79
N ARG A 75 -33.85 19.22 -0.43
CA ARG A 75 -32.52 19.31 -1.05
C ARG A 75 -31.40 18.81 -0.13
N ILE A 76 -31.60 17.63 0.46
CA ILE A 76 -30.65 17.00 1.38
C ILE A 76 -29.42 16.51 0.60
N GLU A 77 -28.23 17.04 0.88
CA GLU A 77 -27.01 16.65 0.16
C GLU A 77 -26.61 15.18 0.38
N TRP A 78 -25.88 14.62 -0.59
CA TRP A 78 -25.60 13.19 -0.68
C TRP A 78 -24.92 12.57 0.55
N GLY A 79 -23.93 13.22 1.15
CA GLY A 79 -23.26 12.72 2.35
C GLY A 79 -24.22 12.59 3.54
N THR A 80 -25.19 13.49 3.64
CA THR A 80 -26.27 13.39 4.64
C THR A 80 -27.21 12.24 4.31
N GLN A 81 -27.61 12.07 3.03
CA GLN A 81 -28.42 10.91 2.61
C GLN A 81 -27.72 9.57 2.88
N PHE A 82 -26.41 9.51 2.60
CA PHE A 82 -25.60 8.32 2.83
C PHE A 82 -25.49 7.99 4.32
N GLU A 83 -25.28 8.97 5.21
CA GLU A 83 -25.25 8.73 6.65
C GLU A 83 -26.62 8.25 7.17
N LEU A 84 -27.73 8.78 6.65
CA LEU A 84 -29.08 8.31 6.96
C LEU A 84 -29.26 6.84 6.54
N ALA A 85 -28.92 6.53 5.29
CA ALA A 85 -28.95 5.17 4.75
C ALA A 85 -28.03 4.23 5.53
N ARG A 86 -26.87 4.72 5.99
CA ARG A 86 -25.90 3.94 6.76
C ARG A 86 -26.51 3.43 8.05
N GLY A 87 -27.13 4.31 8.83
CA GLY A 87 -27.78 3.88 10.07
C GLY A 87 -29.00 2.98 9.84
N VAL A 88 -29.74 3.13 8.73
CA VAL A 88 -30.79 2.16 8.37
C VAL A 88 -30.19 0.79 8.04
N SER A 89 -29.17 0.76 7.19
CA SER A 89 -28.50 -0.49 6.78
C SER A 89 -27.88 -1.23 7.97
N SER A 90 -27.38 -0.50 8.98
CA SER A 90 -26.83 -1.07 10.22
C SER A 90 -27.88 -1.36 11.30
N GLY A 91 -29.15 -1.03 11.07
CA GLY A 91 -30.23 -1.18 12.07
C GLY A 91 -30.16 -0.21 13.25
N ALA A 92 -29.44 0.91 13.12
CA ALA A 92 -29.35 1.94 14.15
C ALA A 92 -30.62 2.80 14.27
N TRP A 93 -31.37 2.94 13.19
CA TRP A 93 -32.67 3.64 13.14
C TRP A 93 -33.52 3.16 11.98
N THR A 94 -34.80 3.53 11.98
CA THR A 94 -35.79 3.19 10.93
C THR A 94 -36.12 4.38 10.03
N TRP A 95 -36.75 4.12 8.87
CA TRP A 95 -37.23 5.19 7.98
C TRP A 95 -38.27 6.09 8.65
N ASP A 96 -39.16 5.55 9.50
CA ASP A 96 -40.13 6.36 10.27
C ASP A 96 -39.47 7.39 11.20
N GLN A 97 -38.32 7.04 11.77
CA GLN A 97 -37.54 7.96 12.60
C GLN A 97 -36.89 9.06 11.75
N ILE A 98 -36.48 8.72 10.54
CA ILE A 98 -35.91 9.66 9.57
C ILE A 98 -36.99 10.67 9.12
N HIS A 99 -38.19 10.22 8.75
CA HIS A 99 -39.28 11.08 8.28
C HIS A 99 -39.55 12.27 9.21
N LYS A 100 -39.48 12.05 10.53
CA LYS A 100 -39.72 13.08 11.56
C LYS A 100 -38.63 14.15 11.65
N HIS A 101 -37.43 13.89 11.14
CA HIS A 101 -36.24 14.72 11.37
C HIS A 101 -35.55 15.22 10.09
N ILE A 102 -35.96 14.78 8.89
CA ILE A 102 -35.34 15.15 7.60
C ILE A 102 -35.21 16.68 7.44
N SER A 103 -36.26 17.44 7.76
CA SER A 103 -36.28 18.90 7.57
C SER A 103 -35.19 19.62 8.37
N GLY A 104 -34.79 19.07 9.52
CA GLY A 104 -33.71 19.60 10.37
C GLY A 104 -32.30 19.29 9.87
N LEU A 105 -32.16 18.53 8.78
CA LEU A 105 -30.88 18.08 8.20
C LEU A 105 -30.55 18.75 6.86
N ALA A 106 -31.29 19.79 6.46
CA ALA A 106 -31.00 20.57 5.25
C ALA A 106 -29.67 21.33 5.36
N GLY A 107 -28.96 21.45 4.23
CA GLY A 107 -27.67 22.13 4.13
C GLY A 107 -26.60 21.28 3.44
N ASN A 108 -25.41 21.85 3.27
CA ASN A 108 -24.28 21.13 2.70
C ASN A 108 -23.74 20.04 3.64
N ASN A 109 -22.92 19.13 3.11
CA ASN A 109 -22.44 17.97 3.89
C ASN A 109 -21.68 18.43 5.13
N THR A 110 -20.87 19.47 5.01
CA THR A 110 -20.10 20.05 6.13
C THR A 110 -21.00 20.58 7.26
N LYS A 111 -22.23 21.01 6.95
CA LYS A 111 -23.19 21.52 7.94
C LYS A 111 -24.11 20.43 8.50
N SER A 112 -24.38 19.36 7.75
CA SER A 112 -25.48 18.44 8.06
C SER A 112 -25.07 16.99 8.29
N ALA A 113 -24.12 16.44 7.53
CA ALA A 113 -23.81 15.01 7.56
C ALA A 113 -23.38 14.53 8.95
N TYR A 114 -22.48 15.26 9.61
CA TYR A 114 -22.02 14.94 10.97
C TYR A 114 -23.11 15.07 12.05
N LYS A 115 -24.22 15.76 11.78
CA LYS A 115 -25.33 15.95 12.73
C LYS A 115 -26.31 14.77 12.73
N VAL A 116 -26.33 13.96 11.67
CA VAL A 116 -27.31 12.86 11.49
C VAL A 116 -27.40 11.98 12.73
N GLN A 117 -26.26 11.49 13.22
CA GLN A 117 -26.23 10.62 14.40
C GLN A 117 -26.79 11.31 15.65
N ARG A 118 -26.47 12.59 15.85
CA ARG A 118 -26.94 13.37 17.00
C ARG A 118 -28.44 13.59 16.95
N VAL A 119 -28.97 13.92 15.77
CA VAL A 119 -30.39 14.21 15.55
C VAL A 119 -31.23 12.95 15.74
N LEU A 120 -30.82 11.80 15.19
CA LEU A 120 -31.61 10.57 15.25
C LEU A 120 -31.48 9.79 16.56
N ARG A 121 -30.42 10.01 17.36
CA ARG A 121 -30.21 9.35 18.66
C ARG A 121 -30.66 10.17 19.89
N GLY A 122 -31.21 11.38 19.71
CA GLY A 122 -31.89 12.11 20.80
C GLY A 122 -31.03 12.85 21.84
N GLY A 123 -29.80 13.31 21.52
CA GLY A 123 -28.99 14.26 22.34
C GLY A 123 -28.38 13.69 23.65
N THR A 124 -27.05 13.59 23.81
CA THR A 124 -26.18 14.53 24.57
C THR A 124 -24.68 14.17 24.36
N SER A 125 -24.35 13.46 23.27
CA SER A 125 -22.95 13.09 23.00
C SER A 125 -22.16 14.29 22.45
N SER A 126 -21.56 15.06 23.34
CA SER A 126 -20.52 16.03 23.04
C SER A 126 -19.21 15.29 22.71
N SER A 127 -18.88 15.22 21.42
CA SER A 127 -17.55 15.14 20.79
C SER A 127 -17.60 14.33 19.48
N VAL A 128 -18.21 14.89 18.43
CA VAL A 128 -17.82 14.48 17.07
C VAL A 128 -16.55 15.26 16.77
N GLN A 129 -15.44 14.52 16.69
CA GLN A 129 -14.09 15.04 16.46
C GLN A 129 -14.02 15.89 15.17
N PRO A 130 -13.10 16.86 15.07
CA PRO A 130 -12.86 17.65 13.85
C PRO A 130 -12.49 16.84 12.59
N GLY A 131 -12.21 15.55 12.74
CA GLY A 131 -11.75 14.68 11.66
C GLY A 131 -12.74 14.46 10.52
N ASP A 132 -14.05 14.31 10.80
CA ASP A 132 -15.06 14.03 9.78
C ASP A 132 -15.30 15.23 8.84
N ILE A 133 -14.95 16.45 9.30
CA ILE A 133 -15.16 17.68 8.54
C ILE A 133 -14.36 17.68 7.23
N ALA A 134 -13.18 17.06 7.20
CA ALA A 134 -12.34 17.00 6.00
C ALA A 134 -13.00 16.20 4.87
N VAL A 135 -13.63 15.07 5.20
CA VAL A 135 -14.39 14.23 4.25
C VAL A 135 -15.56 15.04 3.69
N TRP A 136 -16.33 15.71 4.56
CA TRP A 136 -17.50 16.47 4.13
C TRP A 136 -17.16 17.71 3.30
N LYS A 137 -16.08 18.42 3.64
CA LYS A 137 -15.58 19.54 2.84
C LYS A 137 -15.14 19.09 1.45
N GLU A 138 -14.44 17.95 1.36
CA GLU A 138 -14.02 17.38 0.08
C GLU A 138 -15.23 16.95 -0.76
N LEU A 139 -16.22 16.31 -0.14
CA LEU A 139 -17.45 15.90 -0.81
C LEU A 139 -18.26 17.10 -1.32
N ASP A 140 -18.36 18.18 -0.52
CA ASP A 140 -18.99 19.44 -0.95
C ASP A 140 -18.25 20.05 -2.16
N ARG A 141 -16.91 20.02 -2.15
CA ARG A 141 -16.07 20.52 -3.25
C ARG A 141 -16.23 19.69 -4.53
N GLU A 142 -16.26 18.36 -4.41
CA GLU A 142 -16.53 17.47 -5.53
C GLU A 142 -17.95 17.67 -6.08
N GLN A 143 -18.94 17.86 -5.20
CA GLN A 143 -20.32 18.12 -5.60
C GLN A 143 -20.45 19.45 -6.36
N ALA A 144 -19.72 20.49 -5.96
CA ALA A 144 -19.64 21.74 -6.72
C ALA A 144 -19.02 21.53 -8.11
N ALA A 145 -17.96 20.73 -8.22
CA ALA A 145 -17.32 20.40 -9.48
C ALA A 145 -18.24 19.57 -10.42
N ILE A 146 -19.02 18.63 -9.88
CA ILE A 146 -20.03 17.86 -10.63
C ILE A 146 -21.09 18.80 -11.21
N LYS A 147 -21.54 19.80 -10.44
CA LYS A 147 -22.56 20.76 -10.88
C LYS A 147 -22.06 21.73 -11.95
N GLU A 148 -20.79 22.14 -11.87
CA GLU A 148 -20.18 22.98 -12.91
C GLU A 148 -19.93 22.18 -14.20
N ASN A 149 -19.70 20.86 -14.09
CA ASN A 149 -19.52 19.93 -15.20
C ASN A 149 -18.44 20.35 -16.21
N ARG A 150 -17.32 20.88 -15.70
CA ARG A 150 -16.13 21.25 -16.50
C ARG A 150 -14.95 20.31 -16.30
N SER A 151 -15.22 19.11 -15.80
CA SER A 151 -14.20 18.08 -15.54
C SER A 151 -13.09 18.53 -14.57
N ARG A 152 -13.38 19.43 -13.62
CA ARG A 152 -12.42 19.88 -12.60
C ARG A 152 -11.87 18.75 -11.74
N GLY A 153 -12.66 17.70 -11.52
CA GLY A 153 -12.23 16.52 -10.77
C GLY A 153 -11.00 15.84 -11.37
N LEU A 154 -10.75 16.01 -12.68
CA LEU A 154 -9.54 15.52 -13.36
C LEU A 154 -8.26 16.28 -12.96
N GLY A 155 -8.36 17.43 -12.32
CA GLY A 155 -7.22 18.25 -11.90
C GLY A 155 -6.70 19.20 -12.97
N LEU A 156 -5.56 19.83 -12.68
CA LEU A 156 -4.80 20.70 -13.60
C LEU A 156 -5.60 21.92 -14.11
N MET A 157 -6.46 22.47 -13.25
CA MET A 157 -7.31 23.65 -13.55
C MET A 157 -7.11 24.78 -12.53
N GLY A 158 -5.97 24.80 -11.85
CA GLY A 158 -5.62 25.82 -10.86
C GLY A 158 -6.35 25.67 -9.53
N GLU A 159 -6.61 26.80 -8.88
CA GLU A 159 -7.30 26.85 -7.60
C GLU A 159 -8.80 26.53 -7.73
N TRP A 160 -9.32 25.76 -6.77
CA TRP A 160 -10.74 25.47 -6.65
C TRP A 160 -11.16 25.41 -5.18
N GLU A 161 -12.15 26.21 -4.79
CA GLU A 161 -12.75 26.19 -3.43
C GLU A 161 -11.68 26.19 -2.32
N GLY A 162 -10.71 27.11 -2.43
CA GLY A 162 -9.61 27.32 -1.48
C GLY A 162 -8.50 26.27 -1.50
N HIS A 163 -8.42 25.41 -2.52
CA HIS A 163 -7.35 24.43 -2.68
C HIS A 163 -6.60 24.67 -3.99
N SER A 164 -5.28 24.89 -3.92
CA SER A 164 -4.43 25.04 -5.10
C SER A 164 -4.26 23.70 -5.81
N GLU A 165 -4.30 23.69 -7.15
CA GLU A 165 -4.12 22.49 -7.98
C GLU A 165 -5.04 21.33 -7.56
N TRP A 166 -6.31 21.65 -7.29
CA TRP A 166 -7.27 20.68 -6.80
C TRP A 166 -7.59 19.61 -7.85
N TYR A 167 -7.75 18.37 -7.39
CA TYR A 167 -8.32 17.27 -8.16
C TYR A 167 -9.23 16.45 -7.24
N GLY A 168 -10.26 15.83 -7.82
CA GLY A 168 -11.26 15.07 -7.09
C GLY A 168 -10.92 13.58 -6.97
N GLY A 169 -11.96 12.77 -6.76
CA GLY A 169 -11.84 11.32 -6.67
C GLY A 169 -11.23 10.83 -5.36
N GLN A 170 -11.16 11.68 -4.33
CA GLN A 170 -10.45 11.38 -3.08
C GLN A 170 -11.36 10.79 -2.00
N ILE A 171 -12.65 10.59 -2.27
CA ILE A 171 -13.61 10.03 -1.31
C ILE A 171 -13.95 8.59 -1.70
N GLN A 172 -13.99 7.71 -0.71
CA GLN A 172 -14.43 6.32 -0.89
C GLN A 172 -15.74 6.10 -0.13
N GLN A 173 -16.73 5.59 -0.84
CA GLN A 173 -17.98 5.12 -0.25
C GLN A 173 -17.88 3.63 -0.06
N LEU A 174 -18.03 3.19 1.18
CA LEU A 174 -17.74 1.84 1.59
C LEU A 174 -19.01 1.12 2.03
N ALA A 175 -19.07 -0.16 1.70
CA ALA A 175 -20.09 -1.07 2.18
C ALA A 175 -19.47 -2.43 2.46
N ARG A 176 -20.07 -3.22 3.33
CA ARG A 176 -19.65 -4.57 3.68
C ARG A 176 -20.76 -5.56 3.40
N LEU A 177 -20.40 -6.68 2.78
CA LEU A 177 -21.29 -7.82 2.63
C LEU A 177 -21.35 -8.60 3.95
N VAL A 178 -22.56 -8.82 4.46
CA VAL A 178 -22.84 -9.56 5.70
C VAL A 178 -23.80 -10.69 5.36
N LYS A 179 -23.53 -11.88 5.90
CA LYS A 179 -24.48 -13.01 5.82
C LYS A 179 -25.45 -12.92 7.00
N VAL A 180 -26.75 -12.93 6.72
CA VAL A 180 -27.81 -12.97 7.72
C VAL A 180 -28.67 -14.19 7.40
N ASP A 181 -28.64 -15.19 8.29
CA ASP A 181 -29.27 -16.50 8.08
C ASP A 181 -28.83 -17.17 6.76
N LYS A 182 -29.76 -17.31 5.80
CA LYS A 182 -29.52 -17.90 4.47
C LYS A 182 -29.33 -16.85 3.36
N ASP A 183 -29.44 -15.56 3.69
CA ASP A 183 -29.40 -14.46 2.73
C ASP A 183 -28.21 -13.51 2.96
N TYR A 184 -28.02 -12.61 2.00
CA TYR A 184 -26.99 -11.58 2.03
C TYR A 184 -27.60 -10.20 2.30
N LYS A 185 -26.92 -9.46 3.17
CA LYS A 185 -27.19 -8.06 3.49
C LYS A 185 -25.98 -7.19 3.18
N ILE A 186 -26.21 -6.01 2.62
CA ILE A 186 -25.17 -4.99 2.48
C ILE A 186 -25.35 -3.96 3.59
N VAL A 187 -24.27 -3.71 4.35
CA VAL A 187 -24.22 -2.71 5.41
C VAL A 187 -23.24 -1.62 5.01
N LEU A 188 -23.66 -0.36 4.99
CA LEU A 188 -22.78 0.76 4.64
C LEU A 188 -21.79 1.05 5.79
N GLU A 189 -20.59 1.49 5.42
CA GLU A 189 -19.53 1.89 6.34
C GLU A 189 -19.30 3.41 6.24
N PRO A 190 -18.66 4.06 7.23
CA PRO A 190 -18.32 5.48 7.14
C PRO A 190 -17.52 5.81 5.87
N MET A 191 -17.79 6.97 5.25
CA MET A 191 -16.98 7.44 4.13
C MET A 191 -15.57 7.80 4.58
N GLU A 192 -14.59 7.56 3.71
CA GLU A 192 -13.19 7.84 4.01
C GLU A 192 -12.56 8.71 2.91
N LYS A 193 -11.63 9.59 3.29
CA LYS A 193 -10.79 10.31 2.34
C LYS A 193 -9.53 9.49 2.06
N ARG A 194 -9.38 8.97 0.84
CA ARG A 194 -8.27 8.11 0.40
C ARG A 194 -7.61 8.62 -0.89
N ARG A 195 -6.74 7.80 -1.49
CA ARG A 195 -6.09 8.08 -2.79
C ARG A 195 -7.13 8.11 -3.91
N SER A 196 -6.90 8.98 -4.89
CA SER A 196 -7.77 9.09 -6.05
C SER A 196 -7.46 8.09 -7.15
N HIS A 197 -8.43 7.86 -8.04
CA HIS A 197 -8.27 7.14 -9.29
C HIS A 197 -9.03 7.84 -10.42
N ARG A 198 -8.67 7.55 -11.68
CA ARG A 198 -9.20 8.28 -12.85
C ARG A 198 -10.72 8.25 -12.93
N LEU A 199 -11.34 7.09 -12.69
CA LEU A 199 -12.80 6.98 -12.78
C LEU A 199 -13.51 7.92 -11.79
N ALA A 200 -13.07 7.96 -10.53
CA ALA A 200 -13.65 8.85 -9.51
C ALA A 200 -13.32 10.32 -9.78
N ARG A 201 -12.14 10.64 -10.34
CA ARG A 201 -11.82 11.99 -10.80
C ARG A 201 -12.75 12.48 -11.91
N PHE A 202 -13.08 11.61 -12.85
CA PHE A 202 -13.93 11.95 -14.00
C PHE A 202 -15.41 12.01 -13.63
N TYR A 203 -15.93 11.03 -12.89
CA TYR A 203 -17.36 10.92 -12.54
C TYR A 203 -17.75 11.62 -11.24
N GLY A 204 -16.81 11.83 -10.33
CA GLY A 204 -17.04 12.19 -8.93
C GLY A 204 -17.15 10.97 -8.02
N SER A 205 -16.58 11.07 -6.82
CA SER A 205 -16.48 9.96 -5.86
C SER A 205 -17.84 9.41 -5.43
N ARG A 206 -18.86 10.29 -5.32
CA ARG A 206 -20.22 9.90 -4.93
C ARG A 206 -20.89 8.90 -5.88
N ARG A 207 -20.32 8.72 -7.08
CA ARG A 207 -20.84 7.82 -8.11
C ARG A 207 -20.22 6.42 -8.05
N PHE A 208 -19.32 6.15 -7.11
CA PHE A 208 -18.73 4.81 -6.92
C PHE A 208 -18.99 4.29 -5.53
N LEU A 209 -19.44 3.04 -5.45
CA LEU A 209 -19.61 2.31 -4.20
C LEU A 209 -18.67 1.10 -4.21
N GLN A 210 -17.87 0.96 -3.16
CA GLN A 210 -16.98 -0.18 -2.97
C GLN A 210 -17.56 -1.12 -1.92
N LEU A 211 -17.88 -2.35 -2.34
CA LEU A 211 -18.36 -3.42 -1.48
C LEU A 211 -17.19 -4.30 -1.06
N ARG A 212 -16.84 -4.28 0.23
CA ARG A 212 -15.92 -5.20 0.89
C ARG A 212 -16.61 -6.54 1.10
N ILE A 213 -15.96 -7.62 0.67
CA ILE A 213 -16.46 -8.98 0.83
C ILE A 213 -15.53 -9.71 1.80
N PRO A 214 -16.00 -10.12 2.99
CA PRO A 214 -15.21 -10.91 3.92
C PRO A 214 -14.66 -12.18 3.27
N ASP A 215 -13.39 -12.51 3.55
CA ASP A 215 -12.71 -13.68 2.95
C ASP A 215 -13.45 -14.99 3.24
N GLU A 216 -14.06 -15.10 4.43
CA GLU A 216 -14.87 -16.26 4.83
C GLU A 216 -16.07 -16.48 3.90
N ILE A 217 -16.75 -15.40 3.50
CA ILE A 217 -17.90 -15.48 2.57
C ILE A 217 -17.38 -15.86 1.17
N ARG A 218 -16.29 -15.22 0.73
CA ARG A 218 -15.69 -15.48 -0.59
C ARG A 218 -15.23 -16.92 -0.75
N GLN A 219 -14.66 -17.51 0.29
CA GLN A 219 -14.12 -18.88 0.28
C GLN A 219 -15.21 -19.95 0.46
N LYS A 220 -16.19 -19.75 1.35
CA LYS A 220 -17.17 -20.80 1.71
C LYS A 220 -18.46 -20.75 0.88
N GLU A 221 -18.81 -19.59 0.32
CA GLU A 221 -20.12 -19.34 -0.28
C GLU A 221 -20.00 -18.73 -1.69
N ASN A 222 -18.95 -19.09 -2.44
CA ASN A 222 -18.60 -18.45 -3.71
C ASN A 222 -19.77 -18.38 -4.69
N GLU A 223 -20.41 -19.51 -5.01
CA GLU A 223 -21.51 -19.56 -6.00
C GLU A 223 -22.77 -18.76 -5.56
N PRO A 224 -23.34 -18.98 -4.35
CA PRO A 224 -24.48 -18.17 -3.90
C PRO A 224 -24.18 -16.67 -3.80
N MET A 225 -22.98 -16.32 -3.32
CA MET A 225 -22.53 -14.93 -3.26
C MET A 225 -22.47 -14.33 -4.67
N ARG A 226 -21.91 -15.03 -5.66
CA ARG A 226 -21.85 -14.52 -7.04
C ARG A 226 -23.22 -14.29 -7.61
N ALA A 227 -24.15 -15.24 -7.45
CA ALA A 227 -25.53 -15.08 -7.90
C ALA A 227 -26.17 -13.81 -7.30
N PHE A 228 -25.90 -13.52 -6.02
CA PHE A 228 -26.34 -12.28 -5.37
C PHE A 228 -25.70 -11.02 -5.98
N LEU A 229 -24.42 -11.07 -6.35
CA LEU A 229 -23.67 -9.93 -6.92
C LEU A 229 -23.97 -9.66 -8.40
N LEU A 230 -24.81 -10.47 -9.06
CA LEU A 230 -25.31 -10.19 -10.42
C LEU A 230 -26.49 -9.22 -10.44
N LYS A 231 -26.92 -8.72 -9.28
CA LYS A 231 -28.02 -7.75 -9.14
C LYS A 231 -27.56 -6.32 -9.39
N LYS A 232 -28.52 -5.42 -9.57
CA LYS A 232 -28.32 -3.97 -9.46
C LYS A 232 -28.76 -3.48 -8.08
N PHE A 233 -28.08 -2.49 -7.53
CA PHE A 233 -28.19 -2.12 -6.13
C PHE A 233 -28.79 -0.72 -5.97
N ILE A 234 -29.85 -0.59 -5.17
CA ILE A 234 -30.58 0.65 -4.94
C ILE A 234 -30.17 1.24 -3.60
N LEU A 235 -29.72 2.50 -3.65
CA LEU A 235 -29.34 3.29 -2.48
C LEU A 235 -29.90 4.71 -2.63
N CYS A 236 -30.84 5.09 -1.75
CA CYS A 236 -31.51 6.40 -1.79
C CYS A 236 -32.01 6.77 -3.20
N GLY A 237 -32.75 5.84 -3.81
CA GLY A 237 -33.35 5.98 -5.13
C GLY A 237 -32.39 6.02 -6.30
N ARG A 238 -31.08 5.86 -6.07
CA ARG A 238 -30.04 5.79 -7.11
C ARG A 238 -29.63 4.34 -7.33
N VAL A 239 -29.31 4.00 -8.57
CA VAL A 239 -29.01 2.63 -9.00
C VAL A 239 -27.51 2.47 -9.27
N PHE A 240 -26.88 1.54 -8.57
CA PHE A 240 -25.49 1.15 -8.70
C PHE A 240 -25.37 -0.21 -9.38
N VAL A 241 -24.51 -0.33 -10.39
CA VAL A 241 -24.27 -1.58 -11.12
C VAL A 241 -22.81 -1.99 -10.94
N PRO A 242 -22.51 -3.25 -10.55
CA PRO A 242 -21.14 -3.72 -10.44
C PRO A 242 -20.43 -3.70 -11.80
N PHE A 243 -19.13 -3.38 -11.83
CA PHE A 243 -18.38 -3.38 -13.09
C PHE A 243 -16.99 -3.98 -13.01
N HIS A 244 -16.45 -4.14 -11.80
CA HIS A 244 -15.13 -4.72 -11.63
C HIS A 244 -14.92 -5.23 -10.21
N SER A 245 -14.16 -6.30 -10.05
CA SER A 245 -13.65 -6.76 -8.76
C SER A 245 -12.15 -6.51 -8.64
N LYS A 246 -11.73 -6.03 -7.46
CA LYS A 246 -10.34 -5.69 -7.14
C LYS A 246 -10.14 -5.80 -5.63
N GLU A 247 -8.98 -6.28 -5.19
CA GLU A 247 -8.58 -6.37 -3.76
C GLU A 247 -9.58 -7.16 -2.88
N GLY A 248 -10.18 -8.23 -3.41
CA GLY A 248 -11.18 -9.03 -2.68
C GLY A 248 -12.52 -8.32 -2.45
N GLY A 249 -12.73 -7.16 -3.08
CA GLY A 249 -13.98 -6.42 -3.08
C GLY A 249 -14.56 -6.21 -4.48
N LEU A 250 -15.68 -5.51 -4.52
CA LEU A 250 -16.44 -5.23 -5.74
C LEU A 250 -16.70 -3.73 -5.89
N TYR A 251 -16.42 -3.20 -7.07
CA TYR A 251 -16.71 -1.80 -7.42
C TYR A 251 -18.00 -1.71 -8.22
N MET A 252 -18.85 -0.79 -7.80
CA MET A 252 -20.12 -0.47 -8.44
C MET A 252 -20.13 1.00 -8.87
N VAL A 253 -20.77 1.29 -10.00
CA VAL A 253 -20.91 2.64 -10.54
C VAL A 253 -22.37 3.05 -10.56
N GLU A 254 -22.64 4.30 -10.19
CA GLU A 254 -23.95 4.93 -10.29
C GLU A 254 -24.34 5.09 -11.77
N THR A 255 -25.57 4.71 -12.09
CA THR A 255 -26.16 4.89 -13.42
C THR A 255 -27.12 6.07 -13.47
N ASN A 256 -27.68 6.37 -14.64
CA ASN A 256 -28.74 7.36 -14.78
C ASN A 256 -30.15 6.83 -14.43
N GLU A 257 -30.30 5.55 -14.08
CA GLU A 257 -31.56 4.98 -13.61
C GLU A 257 -31.95 5.55 -12.23
N ASN A 258 -33.25 5.55 -11.94
CA ASN A 258 -33.79 5.99 -10.66
C ASN A 258 -34.83 4.99 -10.16
N TRP A 259 -34.98 4.92 -8.84
CA TRP A 259 -36.02 4.18 -8.16
C TRP A 259 -36.77 5.10 -7.20
N GLY A 260 -38.10 5.21 -7.34
CA GLY A 260 -38.90 6.02 -6.43
C GLY A 260 -38.60 7.52 -6.43
N ARG A 261 -37.80 8.02 -7.39
CA ARG A 261 -37.41 9.42 -7.52
C ARG A 261 -37.24 9.86 -8.97
N ALA A 262 -37.27 11.17 -9.20
CA ALA A 262 -36.92 11.79 -10.47
C ALA A 262 -35.51 12.42 -10.41
N PRO A 263 -34.77 12.49 -11.53
CA PRO A 263 -33.52 13.25 -11.59
C PRO A 263 -33.70 14.70 -11.11
N GLN A 264 -32.75 15.19 -10.32
CA GLN A 264 -32.78 16.55 -9.79
C GLN A 264 -31.55 17.36 -10.22
N ASP A 265 -31.77 18.51 -10.84
CA ASP A 265 -30.67 19.37 -11.35
C ASP A 265 -29.81 19.97 -10.22
N TRP A 266 -30.39 20.19 -9.04
CA TRP A 266 -29.71 20.84 -7.93
C TRP A 266 -28.51 20.03 -7.38
N CYS A 267 -28.54 18.70 -7.54
CA CYS A 267 -27.47 17.77 -7.16
C CYS A 267 -26.68 17.19 -8.35
N GLY A 268 -26.89 17.72 -9.56
CA GLY A 268 -26.12 17.34 -10.74
C GLY A 268 -26.54 15.99 -11.36
N ASP A 269 -27.80 15.59 -11.21
CA ASP A 269 -28.30 14.32 -11.76
C ASP A 269 -28.38 14.26 -13.28
N GLN A 270 -28.51 15.42 -13.94
CA GLN A 270 -28.46 15.57 -15.39
C GLN A 270 -27.11 15.16 -16.00
N HIS A 271 -26.06 15.10 -15.18
CA HIS A 271 -24.71 14.69 -15.59
C HIS A 271 -24.42 13.21 -15.31
N ARG A 272 -25.40 12.41 -14.87
CA ARG A 272 -25.23 10.96 -14.69
C ARG A 272 -25.16 10.25 -16.04
N ILE A 273 -24.34 9.21 -16.10
CA ILE A 273 -24.03 8.50 -17.34
C ILE A 273 -24.64 7.09 -17.26
N PRO A 274 -25.31 6.61 -18.33
CA PRO A 274 -25.80 5.23 -18.39
C PRO A 274 -24.66 4.21 -18.29
N PHE A 275 -24.93 3.04 -17.71
CA PHE A 275 -23.93 1.98 -17.51
C PHE A 275 -23.21 1.59 -18.81
N HIS A 276 -23.94 1.36 -19.90
CA HIS A 276 -23.35 1.01 -21.19
C HIS A 276 -22.43 2.11 -21.76
N LYS A 277 -22.74 3.39 -21.51
CA LYS A 277 -21.86 4.50 -21.90
C LYS A 277 -20.59 4.55 -21.06
N PHE A 278 -20.67 4.25 -19.76
CA PHE A 278 -19.49 4.11 -18.89
C PHE A 278 -18.54 3.01 -19.38
N ILE A 279 -19.08 1.81 -19.67
CA ILE A 279 -18.29 0.68 -20.18
C ILE A 279 -17.59 1.06 -21.50
N ASN A 280 -18.33 1.65 -22.44
CA ASN A 280 -17.77 2.03 -23.74
C ASN A 280 -16.85 3.26 -23.69
N TRP A 281 -17.02 4.17 -22.72
CA TRP A 281 -16.12 5.31 -22.55
C TRP A 281 -14.74 4.85 -22.08
N HIS A 282 -14.67 3.92 -21.13
CA HIS A 282 -13.39 3.43 -20.60
C HIS A 282 -12.73 2.40 -21.51
N ASN A 283 -13.50 1.47 -22.09
CA ASN A 283 -13.00 0.39 -22.94
C ASN A 283 -13.97 0.13 -24.11
N PRO A 284 -13.90 0.90 -25.20
CA PRO A 284 -14.92 0.86 -26.26
C PRO A 284 -14.93 -0.50 -26.98
N LEU A 285 -16.09 -1.17 -26.96
CA LEU A 285 -16.27 -2.49 -27.58
C LEU A 285 -16.04 -2.46 -29.09
N GLU A 286 -16.43 -1.38 -29.77
CA GLU A 286 -16.39 -1.30 -31.23
C GLU A 286 -15.00 -0.99 -31.82
N VAL A 287 -13.93 -1.05 -31.02
CA VAL A 287 -12.55 -0.87 -31.50
C VAL A 287 -11.90 -2.22 -31.77
N GLU A 288 -11.26 -2.37 -32.93
CA GLU A 288 -10.65 -3.63 -33.40
C GLU A 288 -9.77 -4.31 -32.36
N LYS A 289 -8.88 -3.54 -31.74
CA LYS A 289 -8.01 -4.05 -30.67
C LYS A 289 -8.79 -4.57 -29.46
N ASN A 290 -9.95 -3.97 -29.14
CA ASN A 290 -10.73 -4.28 -27.95
C ASN A 290 -11.64 -5.49 -28.17
N PHE A 291 -12.36 -5.58 -29.31
CA PHE A 291 -13.21 -6.75 -29.59
C PHE A 291 -12.45 -8.02 -29.98
N ASN A 292 -11.18 -7.89 -30.40
CA ASN A 292 -10.32 -9.04 -30.63
C ASN A 292 -9.72 -9.63 -29.33
N GLN A 293 -9.93 -9.00 -28.17
CA GLN A 293 -9.46 -9.53 -26.89
C GLN A 293 -10.30 -10.73 -26.45
N VAL A 294 -9.68 -11.60 -25.66
CA VAL A 294 -10.41 -12.51 -24.77
C VAL A 294 -11.27 -11.67 -23.82
N ILE A 295 -12.52 -12.05 -23.60
CA ILE A 295 -13.46 -11.21 -22.87
C ILE A 295 -13.09 -11.03 -21.38
N SER A 296 -12.47 -12.05 -20.77
CA SER A 296 -11.89 -11.94 -19.42
C SER A 296 -10.79 -10.89 -19.38
N LYS A 297 -9.89 -10.88 -20.38
CA LYS A 297 -8.84 -9.86 -20.55
C LYS A 297 -9.43 -8.47 -20.74
N TYR A 298 -10.51 -8.34 -21.53
CA TYR A 298 -11.25 -7.09 -21.68
C TYR A 298 -11.79 -6.58 -20.32
N ALA A 299 -12.42 -7.46 -19.52
CA ALA A 299 -12.92 -7.11 -18.19
C ALA A 299 -11.81 -6.68 -17.21
N THR A 300 -10.62 -7.30 -17.30
CA THR A 300 -9.47 -6.90 -16.45
C THR A 300 -8.97 -5.48 -16.72
N ARG A 301 -9.34 -4.86 -17.85
CA ARG A 301 -8.88 -3.50 -18.21
C ARG A 301 -9.55 -2.39 -17.42
N PHE A 302 -10.65 -2.66 -16.73
CA PHE A 302 -11.29 -1.69 -15.82
C PHE A 302 -10.41 -1.37 -14.61
N ALA A 303 -9.50 -2.29 -14.22
CA ALA A 303 -8.49 -2.03 -13.20
C ALA A 303 -7.61 -0.81 -13.49
N LEU A 304 -7.39 -0.45 -14.76
CA LEU A 304 -6.58 0.72 -15.13
C LEU A 304 -7.22 2.02 -14.64
N GLY A 305 -8.54 2.14 -14.74
CA GLY A 305 -9.27 3.34 -14.28
C GLY A 305 -9.40 3.41 -12.75
N LEU A 306 -9.27 2.26 -12.08
CA LEU A 306 -9.26 2.11 -10.61
C LEU A 306 -7.84 2.15 -10.01
N SER A 307 -6.82 2.48 -10.83
CA SER A 307 -5.44 2.57 -10.36
C SER A 307 -5.28 3.82 -9.49
N ASN A 308 -4.86 3.61 -8.24
CA ASN A 308 -4.49 4.68 -7.31
C ASN A 308 -3.39 5.55 -7.95
N SER A 309 -3.71 6.81 -8.22
CA SER A 309 -2.90 7.71 -9.05
C SER A 309 -3.28 9.17 -8.84
N VAL A 310 -2.42 10.10 -9.25
CA VAL A 310 -2.65 11.55 -9.20
C VAL A 310 -2.46 12.15 -10.60
N PRO A 311 -3.33 13.08 -11.05
CA PRO A 311 -3.15 13.74 -12.34
C PRO A 311 -1.90 14.62 -12.28
N ALA A 312 -0.94 14.38 -13.18
CA ALA A 312 0.36 15.04 -13.13
C ALA A 312 0.58 16.03 -14.28
N LEU A 313 0.12 15.68 -15.48
CA LEU A 313 0.34 16.49 -16.68
C LEU A 313 -0.70 16.18 -17.76
N GLU A 314 -1.25 17.21 -18.39
CA GLU A 314 -2.12 17.10 -19.56
C GLU A 314 -1.29 17.29 -20.83
N PHE A 315 -1.46 16.40 -21.80
CA PHE A 315 -0.79 16.43 -23.10
C PHE A 315 -1.75 16.91 -24.20
N GLU A 316 -1.22 17.61 -25.18
CA GLU A 316 -1.94 17.78 -26.44
C GLU A 316 -2.03 16.43 -27.17
N GLU A 317 -3.15 16.15 -27.84
CA GLU A 317 -3.36 14.91 -28.59
C GLU A 317 -2.22 14.61 -29.57
N LYS A 318 -1.72 15.65 -30.28
CA LYS A 318 -0.60 15.54 -31.23
C LYS A 318 0.73 15.10 -30.57
N ASN A 319 0.85 15.26 -29.26
CA ASN A 319 2.05 14.99 -28.47
C ASN A 319 1.99 13.62 -27.75
N ILE A 320 0.93 12.84 -27.97
CA ILE A 320 0.82 11.43 -27.59
C ILE A 320 1.19 10.57 -28.81
N ILE A 321 2.39 9.99 -28.78
CA ILE A 321 2.99 9.34 -29.93
C ILE A 321 3.02 7.83 -29.69
N PHE A 322 2.40 7.04 -30.57
CA PHE A 322 2.49 5.57 -30.49
C PHE A 322 3.68 5.06 -31.30
N ILE A 323 4.44 4.13 -30.71
CA ILE A 323 5.63 3.52 -31.32
C ILE A 323 5.62 2.00 -31.12
N ASP A 324 6.26 1.26 -32.01
CA ASP A 324 6.34 -0.21 -31.92
C ASP A 324 7.36 -0.64 -30.86
N ASP A 325 7.19 -1.83 -30.30
CA ASP A 325 8.21 -2.44 -29.44
C ASP A 325 9.45 -2.88 -30.22
N LEU A 326 10.62 -2.82 -29.56
CA LEU A 326 11.81 -3.50 -30.07
C LEU A 326 11.64 -5.01 -29.89
N THR A 327 12.09 -5.75 -30.89
CA THR A 327 12.01 -7.23 -30.92
C THR A 327 13.40 -7.84 -30.98
N SER A 328 13.50 -9.07 -30.49
CA SER A 328 14.69 -9.90 -30.61
C SER A 328 15.18 -9.99 -32.05
N SER A 329 16.49 -10.08 -32.22
CA SER A 329 17.13 -10.28 -33.53
C SER A 329 16.70 -11.56 -34.25
N GLU A 330 16.17 -12.55 -33.51
CA GLU A 330 15.65 -13.81 -34.06
C GLU A 330 14.18 -13.72 -34.52
N TRP A 331 13.48 -12.64 -34.19
CA TRP A 331 12.09 -12.45 -34.64
C TRP A 331 12.03 -11.96 -36.09
N PRO A 332 11.27 -12.61 -36.99
CA PRO A 332 11.13 -12.15 -38.36
C PRO A 332 10.47 -10.76 -38.44
N LYS A 333 11.10 -9.81 -39.14
CA LYS A 333 10.63 -8.41 -39.23
C LYS A 333 9.25 -8.26 -39.90
N ASP A 334 8.85 -9.25 -40.67
CA ASP A 334 7.59 -9.34 -41.41
C ASP A 334 6.45 -9.98 -40.60
N GLN A 335 6.74 -10.61 -39.45
CA GLN A 335 5.72 -11.23 -38.60
C GLN A 335 5.16 -10.26 -37.57
N LYS A 336 3.83 -10.18 -37.52
CA LYS A 336 3.08 -9.41 -36.51
C LYS A 336 2.92 -10.23 -35.23
N ASN A 337 2.84 -9.54 -34.08
CA ASN A 337 2.64 -10.12 -32.75
C ASN A 337 3.78 -11.02 -32.26
N PRO A 338 4.97 -10.45 -32.00
CA PRO A 338 6.06 -11.18 -31.34
C PRO A 338 5.60 -11.80 -30.01
N PRO A 339 6.07 -13.01 -29.68
CA PRO A 339 5.84 -13.59 -28.37
C PRO A 339 6.53 -12.72 -27.32
N ALA A 340 5.96 -12.69 -26.13
CA ALA A 340 6.30 -11.65 -25.17
C ALA A 340 7.75 -11.79 -24.61
N ASN A 341 8.33 -12.99 -24.65
CA ASN A 341 9.75 -13.23 -24.34
C ASN A 341 10.73 -12.65 -25.40
N MET A 342 10.25 -12.33 -26.60
CA MET A 342 11.03 -11.69 -27.67
C MET A 342 10.82 -10.17 -27.73
N LEU A 343 9.99 -9.60 -26.85
CA LEU A 343 9.83 -8.15 -26.71
C LEU A 343 10.94 -7.58 -25.83
N MET A 344 11.76 -6.70 -26.41
CA MET A 344 12.93 -6.11 -25.75
C MET A 344 12.59 -4.79 -25.02
N THR A 345 11.40 -4.22 -25.22
CA THR A 345 10.95 -2.97 -24.59
C THR A 345 9.57 -3.04 -23.94
N ASP A 346 9.07 -4.25 -23.62
CA ASP A 346 7.69 -4.45 -23.14
C ASP A 346 7.35 -3.57 -21.92
N GLY A 347 6.41 -2.65 -22.09
CA GLY A 347 5.93 -1.83 -20.98
C GLY A 347 6.76 -0.57 -20.68
N CYS A 348 7.84 -0.29 -21.41
CA CYS A 348 8.66 0.91 -21.24
C CYS A 348 8.59 1.87 -22.44
N GLY A 349 8.18 3.11 -22.18
CA GLY A 349 8.07 4.18 -23.17
C GLY A 349 8.97 5.36 -22.83
N PHE A 350 8.76 6.50 -23.49
CA PHE A 350 9.54 7.71 -23.25
C PHE A 350 8.70 8.92 -22.85
N LEU A 351 9.28 9.77 -22.02
CA LEU A 351 8.86 11.16 -21.79
C LEU A 351 10.02 12.07 -22.16
N ASN A 352 9.77 13.19 -22.84
CA ASN A 352 10.85 14.15 -23.06
C ASN A 352 11.18 14.94 -21.78
N HIS A 353 12.30 15.67 -21.82
CA HIS A 353 12.77 16.46 -20.69
C HIS A 353 11.72 17.49 -20.22
N ALA A 354 11.01 18.16 -21.14
CA ALA A 354 9.99 19.13 -20.79
C ALA A 354 8.83 18.51 -19.99
N ALA A 355 8.36 17.33 -20.37
CA ALA A 355 7.31 16.62 -19.64
C ALA A 355 7.77 16.20 -18.24
N LEU A 356 8.95 15.59 -18.14
CA LEU A 356 9.48 15.09 -16.87
C LEU A 356 9.82 16.23 -15.91
N LEU A 357 10.35 17.34 -16.41
CA LEU A 357 10.63 18.54 -15.64
C LEU A 357 9.35 19.19 -15.09
N LYS A 358 8.25 19.20 -15.86
CA LYS A 358 6.95 19.67 -15.35
C LYS A 358 6.48 18.81 -14.18
N ILE A 359 6.59 17.49 -14.29
CA ILE A 359 6.26 16.56 -13.20
C ILE A 359 7.11 16.83 -11.97
N VAL A 360 8.44 16.95 -12.12
CA VAL A 360 9.37 17.28 -11.03
C VAL A 360 8.97 18.57 -10.31
N LYS A 361 8.62 19.63 -11.07
CA LYS A 361 8.20 20.92 -10.49
C LYS A 361 6.88 20.80 -9.73
N SER A 362 5.90 20.08 -10.27
CA SER A 362 4.59 19.89 -9.64
C SER A 362 4.68 19.14 -8.30
N PHE A 363 5.53 18.11 -8.23
CA PHE A 363 5.66 17.26 -7.04
C PHE A 363 6.90 17.58 -6.17
N ARG A 364 7.67 18.60 -6.55
CA ARG A 364 8.87 19.10 -5.84
C ARG A 364 9.90 18.00 -5.57
N TYR A 365 10.15 17.16 -6.57
CA TYR A 365 11.24 16.18 -6.47
C TYR A 365 12.59 16.91 -6.42
N GLU A 366 13.52 16.36 -5.64
CA GLU A 366 14.85 16.92 -5.46
C GLU A 366 15.67 16.87 -6.75
N ASN A 367 15.55 15.78 -7.51
CA ASN A 367 16.28 15.53 -8.75
C ASN A 367 15.34 15.05 -9.85
N LEU A 368 15.77 15.18 -11.11
CA LEU A 368 15.09 14.57 -12.25
C LEU A 368 15.23 13.04 -12.15
N PRO A 369 14.14 12.28 -11.98
CA PRO A 369 14.22 10.83 -11.96
C PRO A 369 14.59 10.30 -13.35
N ALA A 370 15.11 9.06 -13.45
CA ALA A 370 15.30 8.41 -14.74
C ALA A 370 13.97 8.22 -15.50
N GLY A 371 12.89 8.00 -14.75
CA GLY A 371 11.56 7.85 -15.29
C GLY A 371 10.46 7.81 -14.23
N VAL A 372 9.23 7.66 -14.70
CA VAL A 372 8.03 7.61 -13.86
C VAL A 372 7.11 6.47 -14.28
N GLN A 373 6.49 5.84 -13.29
CA GLN A 373 5.42 4.87 -13.48
C GLN A 373 4.08 5.61 -13.55
N GLY A 374 3.24 5.29 -14.52
CA GLY A 374 1.98 6.01 -14.72
C GLY A 374 0.93 5.28 -15.53
N ARG A 375 -0.16 5.98 -15.81
CA ARG A 375 -1.23 5.59 -16.75
C ARG A 375 -1.58 6.81 -17.60
N ILE A 376 -1.95 6.59 -18.85
CA ILE A 376 -2.49 7.63 -19.75
C ILE A 376 -3.34 6.95 -20.79
N ASP A 377 -4.49 7.53 -21.16
CA ASP A 377 -5.44 6.89 -22.07
C ASP A 377 -5.70 5.41 -21.65
N GLY A 378 -5.58 4.43 -22.54
CA GLY A 378 -5.67 3.00 -22.24
C GLY A 378 -4.33 2.33 -21.91
N SER A 379 -3.29 3.12 -21.63
CA SER A 379 -1.91 2.67 -21.54
C SER A 379 -1.41 2.58 -20.10
N LYS A 380 -0.59 1.56 -19.83
CA LYS A 380 0.10 1.39 -18.55
C LYS A 380 1.57 1.06 -18.79
N GLY A 381 2.45 1.61 -17.97
CA GLY A 381 3.87 1.34 -18.13
C GLY A 381 4.75 2.17 -17.21
N PHE A 382 6.04 2.11 -17.53
CA PHE A 382 7.07 3.02 -17.06
C PHE A 382 7.53 3.89 -18.23
N TRP A 383 7.81 5.16 -17.99
CA TRP A 383 8.31 6.08 -19.02
C TRP A 383 9.61 6.70 -18.56
N ILE A 384 10.68 6.46 -19.31
CA ILE A 384 12.01 7.01 -19.04
C ILE A 384 12.26 8.27 -19.87
N LEU A 385 13.26 9.06 -19.47
CA LEU A 385 13.69 10.23 -20.24
C LEU A 385 14.02 9.83 -21.69
N HIS A 386 13.48 10.55 -22.67
CA HIS A 386 13.73 10.32 -24.09
C HIS A 386 15.21 10.60 -24.39
N PRO A 387 15.93 9.72 -25.10
CA PRO A 387 17.37 9.86 -25.30
C PRO A 387 17.78 11.10 -26.12
N HIS A 388 16.90 11.55 -27.02
CA HIS A 388 17.22 12.56 -28.04
C HIS A 388 16.24 13.74 -28.18
N ASP A 389 15.07 13.73 -27.52
CA ASP A 389 14.05 14.77 -27.74
C ASP A 389 14.24 15.85 -26.68
N ASN A 390 14.65 17.02 -27.14
CA ASN A 390 14.87 18.21 -26.32
C ASN A 390 13.86 19.31 -26.65
N SER A 391 12.69 18.96 -27.18
CA SER A 391 11.66 19.95 -27.49
C SER A 391 11.02 20.49 -26.20
N ASP A 392 10.64 21.78 -26.22
CA ASP A 392 10.05 22.45 -25.05
C ASP A 392 8.59 22.05 -24.81
N GLU A 393 7.92 21.52 -25.82
CA GLU A 393 6.58 20.97 -25.70
C GLU A 393 6.62 19.59 -25.02
N PRO A 394 5.88 19.34 -23.92
CA PRO A 394 5.79 18.02 -23.32
C PRO A 394 5.26 16.98 -24.30
N LYS A 395 5.99 15.86 -24.43
CA LYS A 395 5.63 14.74 -25.29
C LYS A 395 5.80 13.40 -24.58
N ILE A 396 5.00 12.44 -25.00
CA ILE A 396 5.00 11.07 -24.48
C ILE A 396 4.98 10.07 -25.65
N TRP A 397 5.82 9.06 -25.54
CA TRP A 397 5.87 7.95 -26.48
C TRP A 397 5.39 6.67 -25.81
N ILE A 398 4.40 6.03 -26.41
CA ILE A 398 3.71 4.86 -25.87
C ILE A 398 3.97 3.67 -26.78
N ARG A 399 4.55 2.61 -26.21
CA ARG A 399 4.78 1.35 -26.93
C ARG A 399 3.48 0.59 -27.20
N THR A 400 3.45 -0.21 -28.26
CA THR A 400 2.33 -1.12 -28.55
C THR A 400 1.98 -2.02 -27.37
N SER A 401 2.99 -2.51 -26.66
CA SER A 401 2.88 -3.28 -25.44
C SER A 401 2.25 -2.50 -24.29
N GLN A 402 2.50 -1.20 -24.15
CA GLN A 402 1.93 -0.37 -23.07
C GLN A 402 0.43 -0.11 -23.26
N ASN A 403 -0.01 0.07 -24.51
CA ASN A 403 -1.40 0.34 -24.85
C ASN A 403 -2.27 -0.92 -24.64
N LYS A 404 -3.13 -0.93 -23.63
CA LYS A 404 -3.98 -2.08 -23.27
C LYS A 404 -5.44 -1.91 -23.70
N ILE A 405 -5.89 -0.67 -23.84
CA ILE A 405 -7.19 -0.26 -24.38
C ILE A 405 -6.91 0.77 -25.48
N GLN A 406 -7.57 0.63 -26.63
CA GLN A 406 -7.51 1.64 -27.67
C GLN A 406 -8.82 2.43 -27.71
N ASN A 407 -8.70 3.76 -27.67
CA ASN A 407 -9.82 4.69 -27.82
C ASN A 407 -9.86 5.27 -29.24
N ARG A 408 -11.06 5.51 -29.78
CA ARG A 408 -11.25 6.13 -31.11
C ARG A 408 -10.94 7.63 -31.09
N SER A 409 -11.23 8.27 -29.96
CA SER A 409 -11.07 9.70 -29.72
C SER A 409 -10.72 9.91 -28.25
N PHE A 410 -10.00 10.99 -27.95
CA PHE A 410 -9.65 11.32 -26.58
C PHE A 410 -10.68 12.26 -25.94
N ASP A 411 -11.13 11.89 -24.74
CA ASP A 411 -11.64 12.84 -23.76
C ASP A 411 -10.43 13.49 -23.07
N ARG A 412 -10.61 14.64 -22.41
CA ARG A 412 -9.59 15.25 -21.56
C ARG A 412 -9.01 14.23 -20.55
N ALA A 413 -9.84 13.35 -19.98
CA ALA A 413 -9.37 12.31 -19.06
C ALA A 413 -8.35 11.34 -19.69
N HIS A 414 -8.38 11.15 -21.01
CA HIS A 414 -7.44 10.30 -21.74
C HIS A 414 -6.12 11.02 -22.03
N LEU A 415 -6.14 12.35 -22.08
CA LEU A 415 -4.98 13.21 -22.33
C LEU A 415 -4.12 13.47 -21.08
N ILE A 416 -4.62 13.12 -19.90
CA ILE A 416 -3.95 13.34 -18.62
C ILE A 416 -3.11 12.12 -18.25
N PHE A 417 -1.83 12.35 -17.96
CA PHE A 417 -0.94 11.38 -17.37
C PHE A 417 -1.18 11.29 -15.87
N ASP A 418 -1.65 10.13 -15.45
CA ASP A 418 -1.90 9.76 -14.06
C ASP A 418 -0.65 9.10 -13.47
N LEU A 419 0.04 9.84 -12.61
CA LEU A 419 1.29 9.44 -11.99
C LEU A 419 1.05 8.47 -10.83
N LEU A 420 1.84 7.40 -10.79
CA LEU A 420 1.88 6.45 -9.67
C LEU A 420 3.10 6.72 -8.78
N GLY A 421 4.28 6.94 -9.37
CA GLY A 421 5.50 7.27 -8.63
C GLY A 421 6.75 7.33 -9.52
N PRO A 422 7.85 7.92 -9.05
CA PRO A 422 9.12 8.04 -9.79
C PRO A 422 10.06 6.85 -9.54
N SER A 423 11.10 6.70 -10.38
CA SER A 423 12.32 5.99 -9.98
C SER A 423 12.94 6.68 -8.76
N HIS A 424 13.46 5.92 -7.82
CA HIS A 424 14.00 6.45 -6.57
C HIS A 424 15.23 5.64 -6.14
N PRO A 425 16.16 6.25 -5.38
CA PRO A 425 17.25 5.51 -4.76
C PRO A 425 16.67 4.42 -3.86
N SER A 426 17.03 3.18 -4.14
CA SER A 426 16.57 2.05 -3.34
C SER A 426 17.36 1.95 -2.04
N PRO A 427 16.78 1.50 -0.91
CA PRO A 427 17.57 0.98 0.21
C PRO A 427 18.21 -0.38 -0.14
N PRO A 428 19.13 -0.90 0.67
CA PRO A 428 19.56 -2.30 0.57
C PRO A 428 18.36 -3.25 0.66
N ALA A 429 18.34 -4.27 -0.19
CA ALA A 429 17.28 -5.27 -0.22
C ALA A 429 17.46 -6.32 0.89
N ALA A 430 16.36 -7.03 1.19
CA ALA A 430 16.39 -8.20 2.05
C ALA A 430 15.99 -9.44 1.26
N LEU A 431 16.63 -10.56 1.55
CA LEU A 431 16.24 -11.86 1.01
C LEU A 431 14.91 -12.28 1.64
N SER A 432 14.13 -13.01 0.86
CA SER A 432 12.91 -13.68 1.31
C SER A 432 13.07 -15.19 1.21
N GLN A 433 12.08 -15.94 1.70
CA GLN A 433 12.02 -17.38 1.57
C GLN A 433 12.31 -17.89 0.15
N GLN A 434 11.73 -17.24 -0.87
CA GLN A 434 11.85 -17.66 -2.27
C GLN A 434 13.28 -17.45 -2.82
N SER A 435 13.89 -16.29 -2.55
CA SER A 435 15.27 -16.03 -2.96
C SER A 435 16.26 -16.90 -2.19
N ILE A 436 16.02 -17.16 -0.90
CA ILE A 436 16.87 -18.03 -0.08
C ILE A 436 16.93 -19.44 -0.66
N ILE A 437 15.77 -20.04 -0.98
CA ILE A 437 15.73 -21.37 -1.59
C ILE A 437 16.48 -21.36 -2.93
N ASN A 438 16.26 -20.34 -3.77
CA ASN A 438 16.88 -20.26 -5.08
C ASN A 438 18.41 -20.10 -5.01
N LEU A 439 18.91 -19.18 -4.17
CA LEU A 439 20.34 -18.95 -3.95
C LEU A 439 21.02 -20.23 -3.44
N PHE A 440 20.41 -20.92 -2.47
CA PHE A 440 20.92 -22.19 -1.96
C PHE A 440 20.95 -23.28 -3.04
N ALA A 441 19.85 -23.45 -3.79
CA ALA A 441 19.78 -24.43 -4.87
C ALA A 441 20.78 -24.17 -6.02
N ASN A 442 21.20 -22.91 -6.17
CA ASN A 442 22.17 -22.46 -7.16
C ASN A 442 23.59 -22.27 -6.57
N GLY A 443 23.92 -22.94 -5.45
CA GLY A 443 25.31 -23.11 -5.02
C GLY A 443 25.77 -22.20 -3.87
N VAL A 444 24.94 -21.27 -3.39
CA VAL A 444 25.28 -20.47 -2.19
C VAL A 444 25.24 -21.37 -0.95
N ALA A 445 26.33 -21.38 -0.18
CA ALA A 445 26.47 -22.23 0.99
C ALA A 445 25.44 -21.88 2.09
N GLN A 446 24.94 -22.91 2.78
CA GLN A 446 24.00 -22.73 3.89
C GLN A 446 24.60 -21.91 5.04
N GLU A 447 25.91 -22.08 5.29
CA GLU A 447 26.65 -21.38 6.34
C GLU A 447 26.65 -19.87 6.09
N THR A 448 26.78 -19.45 4.83
CA THR A 448 26.73 -18.04 4.42
C THR A 448 25.35 -17.43 4.72
N LEU A 449 24.27 -18.13 4.36
CA LEU A 449 22.90 -17.65 4.59
C LEU A 449 22.54 -17.61 6.08
N ILE A 450 22.98 -18.61 6.85
CA ILE A 450 22.84 -18.62 8.31
C ILE A 450 23.58 -17.44 8.93
N ARG A 451 24.85 -17.23 8.55
CA ARG A 451 25.67 -16.10 9.03
C ARG A 451 24.99 -14.76 8.77
N PHE A 452 24.49 -14.51 7.56
CA PHE A 452 23.80 -13.26 7.25
C PHE A 452 22.51 -13.06 8.07
N MET A 453 21.76 -14.13 8.35
CA MET A 453 20.59 -14.05 9.23
C MET A 453 21.00 -13.66 10.66
N GLU A 454 22.03 -14.30 11.21
CA GLU A 454 22.52 -14.03 12.57
C GLU A 454 23.08 -12.61 12.69
N GLU A 455 23.90 -12.16 11.73
CA GLU A 455 24.44 -10.80 11.67
C GLU A 455 23.32 -9.76 11.49
N GLY A 456 22.32 -10.06 10.66
CA GLY A 456 21.16 -9.20 10.47
C GLY A 456 20.36 -9.00 11.77
N LEU A 457 20.12 -10.08 12.52
CA LEU A 457 19.48 -10.03 13.83
C LEU A 457 20.30 -9.23 14.85
N GLU A 458 21.60 -9.52 14.96
CA GLU A 458 22.50 -8.80 15.87
C GLU A 458 22.50 -7.30 15.57
N LYS A 459 22.58 -6.91 14.29
CA LYS A 459 22.58 -5.50 13.87
C LYS A 459 21.30 -4.75 14.25
N VAL A 460 20.14 -5.41 14.19
CA VAL A 460 18.85 -4.80 14.52
C VAL A 460 18.65 -4.73 16.05
N ILE A 461 19.06 -5.77 16.76
CA ILE A 461 18.71 -5.95 18.17
C ILE A 461 19.76 -5.35 19.11
N THR A 462 21.05 -5.52 18.84
CA THR A 462 22.14 -5.07 19.74
C THR A 462 22.04 -3.57 20.11
N PRO A 463 21.69 -2.64 19.21
CA PRO A 463 21.47 -1.24 19.59
C PRO A 463 20.37 -1.02 20.64
N LEU A 464 19.38 -1.91 20.73
CA LEU A 464 18.31 -1.84 21.75
C LEU A 464 18.78 -2.28 23.14
N LEU A 465 19.92 -2.95 23.25
CA LEU A 465 20.56 -3.34 24.52
C LEU A 465 21.45 -2.21 25.07
N GLN A 466 21.74 -1.17 24.28
CA GLN A 466 22.69 -0.12 24.63
C GLN A 466 22.00 1.04 25.36
N TRP A 467 21.80 0.86 26.67
CA TRP A 467 21.26 1.86 27.59
C TRP A 467 22.28 2.44 28.58
N GLU A 468 23.54 2.02 28.54
CA GLU A 468 24.62 2.55 29.37
C GLU A 468 25.57 3.42 28.54
N GLY A 469 26.09 4.49 29.15
CA GLY A 469 26.91 5.50 28.47
C GLY A 469 26.34 6.90 28.59
N ARG A 470 27.17 7.92 28.33
CA ARG A 470 26.77 9.34 28.45
C ARG A 470 25.69 9.70 27.44
N TYR A 471 25.71 9.07 26.28
CA TYR A 471 24.81 9.38 25.15
C TYR A 471 23.92 8.19 24.74
N ALA A 472 23.76 7.20 25.62
CA ALA A 472 23.01 5.98 25.34
C ALA A 472 21.53 6.22 25.02
N MET A 473 20.86 7.13 25.75
CA MET A 473 19.42 7.38 25.53
C MET A 473 19.09 7.95 24.14
N PRO A 474 19.82 8.93 23.59
CA PRO A 474 19.69 9.33 22.19
C PRO A 474 19.94 8.20 21.18
N LEU A 475 20.91 7.31 21.42
CA LEU A 475 21.20 6.17 20.54
C LEU A 475 20.08 5.12 20.62
N LEU A 476 19.57 4.82 21.81
CA LEU A 476 18.42 3.95 22.03
C LEU A 476 17.16 4.51 21.37
N TRP A 477 16.95 5.82 21.46
CA TRP A 477 15.86 6.51 20.76
C TRP A 477 15.92 6.26 19.25
N ASP A 478 17.10 6.41 18.65
CA ASP A 478 17.31 6.16 17.22
C ASP A 478 17.16 4.68 16.86
N ALA A 479 17.63 3.77 17.72
CA ALA A 479 17.45 2.33 17.55
C ALA A 479 15.96 1.93 17.52
N ILE A 480 15.15 2.47 18.44
CA ILE A 480 13.69 2.25 18.45
C ILE A 480 13.04 2.86 17.20
N ASN A 481 13.45 4.07 16.80
CA ASN A 481 12.97 4.74 15.59
C ASN A 481 13.24 3.91 14.32
N LYS A 482 14.46 3.38 14.16
CA LYS A 482 14.86 2.54 13.03
C LYS A 482 14.16 1.18 13.06
N CYS A 483 14.12 0.51 14.22
CA CYS A 483 13.46 -0.78 14.36
C CYS A 483 11.95 -0.70 14.06
N GLY A 484 11.30 0.40 14.45
CA GLY A 484 9.87 0.61 14.23
C GLY A 484 9.51 1.34 12.93
N GLY A 485 10.48 1.80 12.12
CA GLY A 485 10.22 2.62 10.93
C GLY A 485 9.43 3.91 11.23
N ILE A 486 9.60 4.49 12.42
CA ILE A 486 8.69 5.52 12.96
C ILE A 486 8.71 6.77 12.08
N SER A 487 9.90 7.27 11.72
CA SER A 487 10.03 8.47 10.88
C SER A 487 9.33 8.32 9.52
N GLY A 488 9.43 7.13 8.92
CA GLY A 488 8.75 6.79 7.67
C GLY A 488 7.23 6.77 7.85
N SER A 489 6.73 6.07 8.86
CA SER A 489 5.28 6.02 9.15
C SER A 489 4.68 7.38 9.48
N ARG A 490 5.37 8.22 10.27
CA ARG A 490 4.97 9.61 10.55
C ARG A 490 4.85 10.45 9.27
N THR A 491 5.86 10.37 8.41
CA THR A 491 5.84 11.07 7.11
C THR A 491 4.72 10.57 6.21
N GLN A 492 4.46 9.25 6.20
CA GLN A 492 3.39 8.64 5.43
C GLN A 492 1.98 9.05 5.91
N ARG A 493 1.79 9.24 7.23
CA ARG A 493 0.53 9.78 7.78
C ARG A 493 0.28 11.21 7.32
N LEU A 494 1.32 12.04 7.27
CA LEU A 494 1.23 13.43 6.77
C LEU A 494 0.93 13.50 5.26
N ALA A 495 1.55 12.63 4.47
CA ALA A 495 1.41 12.60 3.02
C ALA A 495 0.29 11.66 2.52
N THR A 496 -0.75 11.41 3.33
CA THR A 496 -1.82 10.39 3.20
C THR A 496 -2.11 9.93 1.75
N SER A 497 -2.44 10.85 0.84
CA SER A 497 -2.83 10.54 -0.54
C SER A 497 -1.67 10.54 -1.57
N LEU A 498 -0.49 11.03 -1.19
CA LEU A 498 0.68 11.26 -2.05
C LEU A 498 1.87 10.35 -1.76
N ASN A 499 1.81 9.43 -0.78
CA ASN A 499 2.95 8.58 -0.37
C ASN A 499 3.73 7.92 -1.52
N ARG A 500 3.03 7.22 -2.43
CA ARG A 500 3.66 6.55 -3.60
C ARG A 500 4.21 7.56 -4.61
N VAL A 501 3.47 8.65 -4.82
CA VAL A 501 3.85 9.72 -5.75
C VAL A 501 5.10 10.44 -5.27
N LEU A 502 5.26 10.63 -3.96
CA LEU A 502 6.45 11.27 -3.37
C LEU A 502 7.63 10.30 -3.20
N GLY A 503 7.49 9.02 -3.58
CA GLY A 503 8.53 8.01 -3.35
C GLY A 503 8.77 7.69 -1.87
N LEU A 504 7.82 8.02 -0.98
CA LEU A 504 7.92 7.77 0.47
C LEU A 504 7.65 6.31 0.85
N LYS A 505 7.17 5.52 -0.11
CA LYS A 505 6.99 4.09 0.02
C LYS A 505 7.99 3.41 -0.93
N GLY A 506 9.11 2.96 -0.39
CA GLY A 506 9.84 1.86 -1.01
C GLY A 506 8.99 0.60 -0.85
N ARG A 507 8.95 -0.30 -1.85
CA ARG A 507 8.41 -1.63 -1.59
C ARG A 507 9.37 -2.31 -0.63
N ASP A 508 8.90 -2.62 0.57
CA ASP A 508 9.69 -3.38 1.51
C ASP A 508 9.91 -4.77 0.90
N TRP A 509 11.14 -5.04 0.46
CA TRP A 509 11.52 -6.32 -0.12
C TRP A 509 11.29 -7.42 0.92
N GLY A 510 10.31 -8.29 0.65
CA GLY A 510 9.97 -9.44 1.49
C GLY A 510 8.57 -9.42 2.14
N ASP A 511 7.87 -8.28 2.21
CA ASP A 511 6.52 -8.25 2.81
C ASP A 511 5.42 -8.71 1.84
N GLU A 512 5.55 -8.45 0.54
CA GLU A 512 4.49 -8.74 -0.45
C GLU A 512 4.57 -10.16 -1.06
N ALA A 513 5.74 -10.80 -1.06
CA ALA A 513 5.97 -12.04 -1.83
C ALA A 513 5.81 -13.33 -0.99
N VAL A 514 6.01 -13.29 0.33
CA VAL A 514 5.96 -14.49 1.20
C VAL A 514 4.56 -14.70 1.80
N GLU A 515 3.76 -13.65 1.91
CA GLU A 515 2.37 -13.73 2.37
C GLU A 515 1.40 -13.28 1.27
N MET A 516 1.31 -14.02 0.15
CA MET A 516 0.34 -13.71 -0.92
C MET A 516 -1.13 -14.06 -0.56
N ASP A 517 -1.36 -14.57 0.65
CA ASP A 517 -2.68 -14.66 1.33
C ASP A 517 -2.94 -13.47 2.27
N VAL A 518 -1.98 -12.55 2.43
CA VAL A 518 -2.23 -11.20 2.90
C VAL A 518 -2.25 -10.32 1.65
N LYS A 519 -3.36 -9.61 1.45
CA LYS A 519 -3.55 -8.62 0.38
C LYS A 519 -2.33 -7.68 0.31
N GLU A 520 -2.08 -7.04 -0.85
CA GLU A 520 -1.20 -5.84 -0.97
C GLU A 520 -1.20 -5.11 0.37
N PRO A 521 -0.04 -4.98 1.04
CA PRO A 521 0.08 -4.99 2.50
C PRO A 521 -1.16 -4.39 3.06
N GLU A 522 -2.09 -5.26 3.49
CA GLU A 522 -3.49 -4.91 3.72
C GLU A 522 -3.45 -3.65 4.55
N GLU A 523 -3.59 -2.47 3.89
CA GLU A 523 -3.10 -1.21 4.44
C GLU A 523 -3.73 -1.17 5.82
N SER A 524 -2.93 -1.04 6.89
CA SER A 524 -3.53 -1.09 8.22
C SER A 524 -4.65 -0.04 8.16
N GLU A 525 -5.91 -0.47 8.36
CA GLU A 525 -7.05 0.39 8.03
C GLU A 525 -6.97 1.71 8.81
N ASP A 526 -6.24 1.66 9.92
CA ASP A 526 -5.80 2.75 10.77
C ASP A 526 -4.81 3.72 10.08
N ASP A 527 -3.76 3.28 9.37
CA ASP A 527 -2.75 4.16 8.75
C ASP A 527 -3.31 5.07 7.62
N LEU A 528 -4.55 4.85 7.18
CA LEU A 528 -5.17 5.53 6.03
C LEU A 528 -6.31 6.49 6.35
N LEU A 529 -6.79 6.49 7.58
CA LEU A 529 -7.82 7.43 8.00
C LEU A 529 -7.20 8.84 8.01
N ALA A 530 -7.80 9.78 7.28
CA ALA A 530 -7.42 11.20 7.31
C ALA A 530 -7.53 11.85 8.71
N THR A 531 -8.01 11.09 9.71
CA THR A 531 -8.23 11.47 11.10
C THR A 531 -7.34 10.68 12.07
N TYR A 532 -6.62 9.67 11.59
CA TYR A 532 -5.76 8.85 12.44
C TYR A 532 -4.47 9.58 12.76
N THR A 533 -4.40 10.11 13.98
CA THR A 533 -3.19 10.71 14.53
C THR A 533 -2.16 9.68 15.00
N GLY A 534 -2.50 8.38 14.93
CA GLY A 534 -1.69 7.32 15.53
C GLY A 534 -1.78 7.27 17.05
N ARG A 535 -2.78 7.90 17.67
CA ARG A 535 -2.83 8.13 19.13
C ARG A 535 -4.22 8.03 19.71
N ASN A 536 -4.27 7.68 20.99
CA ASN A 536 -5.49 7.82 21.79
C ASN A 536 -5.78 9.33 22.03
N PRO A 537 -6.97 9.84 21.67
CA PRO A 537 -7.29 11.26 21.75
C PRO A 537 -7.46 11.78 23.17
N TYR A 538 -7.65 10.89 24.15
CA TYR A 538 -7.85 11.26 25.55
C TYR A 538 -6.54 11.23 26.33
N SER A 539 -5.81 10.11 26.30
CA SER A 539 -4.56 9.95 27.06
C SER A 539 -3.33 10.52 26.35
N GLY A 540 -3.41 10.76 25.03
CA GLY A 540 -2.29 11.19 24.19
C GLY A 540 -1.28 10.08 23.89
N ALA A 541 -1.52 8.85 24.35
CA ALA A 541 -0.67 7.69 24.14
C ALA A 541 -0.59 7.32 22.65
N PRO A 542 0.62 7.06 22.11
CA PRO A 542 0.77 6.43 20.80
C PRO A 542 0.14 5.05 20.75
N ALA A 543 -0.53 4.74 19.64
CA ALA A 543 -1.06 3.40 19.34
C ALA A 543 0.06 2.43 18.98
N SER A 544 1.11 2.91 18.31
CA SER A 544 2.30 2.12 17.98
C SER A 544 3.15 1.86 19.23
N LEU A 545 3.48 0.59 19.45
CA LEU A 545 4.40 0.15 20.50
C LEU A 545 5.75 0.90 20.47
N HIS A 546 6.31 1.07 19.26
CA HIS A 546 7.61 1.68 19.09
C HIS A 546 7.56 3.19 19.39
N GLU A 547 6.51 3.89 18.93
CA GLU A 547 6.32 5.31 19.27
C GLU A 547 6.09 5.51 20.77
N TYR A 548 5.35 4.60 21.40
CA TYR A 548 5.12 4.62 22.84
C TYR A 548 6.44 4.51 23.62
N ALA A 549 7.28 3.54 23.28
CA ALA A 549 8.60 3.38 23.92
C ALA A 549 9.54 4.57 23.63
N MET A 550 9.52 5.05 22.39
CA MET A 550 10.33 6.18 21.94
C MET A 550 9.98 7.47 22.72
N GLU A 551 8.69 7.76 22.93
CA GLU A 551 8.25 8.93 23.70
C GLU A 551 8.57 8.83 25.19
N LEU A 552 8.58 7.62 25.77
CA LEU A 552 9.07 7.43 27.13
C LEU A 552 10.57 7.79 27.23
N VAL A 553 11.40 7.34 26.28
CA VAL A 553 12.83 7.71 26.24
C VAL A 553 12.98 9.23 26.10
N GLN A 554 12.21 9.87 25.21
CA GLN A 554 12.22 11.34 25.06
C GLN A 554 11.83 12.08 26.34
N ALA A 555 10.90 11.51 27.11
CA ALA A 555 10.43 12.06 28.38
C ALA A 555 11.38 11.77 29.55
N ASN A 556 12.58 11.26 29.29
CA ASN A 556 13.61 10.93 30.29
C ASN A 556 13.31 9.70 31.16
N PHE A 557 12.49 8.76 30.67
CA PHE A 557 12.41 7.43 31.27
C PHE A 557 13.63 6.58 30.87
N HIS A 558 14.20 5.90 31.85
CA HIS A 558 15.35 5.01 31.65
C HIS A 558 14.90 3.56 31.81
N PRO A 559 15.24 2.62 30.90
CA PRO A 559 14.66 1.28 31.01
C PRO A 559 15.16 0.53 32.26
N ALA A 560 16.36 0.82 32.78
CA ALA A 560 16.85 0.26 34.05
C ALA A 560 16.13 0.79 35.31
N ARG A 561 15.24 1.78 35.19
CA ARG A 561 14.50 2.36 36.32
C ARG A 561 12.98 2.31 36.11
N ALA A 562 12.54 2.15 34.86
CA ALA A 562 11.14 2.11 34.48
C ALA A 562 10.77 0.74 33.89
N GLU A 563 10.15 -0.12 34.71
CA GLU A 563 9.68 -1.47 34.32
C GLU A 563 8.83 -1.44 33.05
N LEU A 564 7.97 -0.42 32.92
CA LEU A 564 7.13 -0.26 31.73
C LEU A 564 7.98 -0.14 30.46
N LEU A 565 9.01 0.71 30.46
CA LEU A 565 9.88 0.90 29.29
C LEU A 565 10.70 -0.36 29.02
N TYR A 566 11.24 -1.00 30.07
CA TYR A 566 11.96 -2.27 29.96
C TYR A 566 11.11 -3.36 29.29
N GLU A 567 9.88 -3.57 29.73
CA GLU A 567 8.97 -4.57 29.15
C GLU A 567 8.53 -4.20 27.72
N LYS A 568 8.40 -2.91 27.40
CA LYS A 568 8.09 -2.45 26.05
C LYS A 568 9.24 -2.73 25.08
N ILE A 569 10.49 -2.42 25.45
CA ILE A 569 11.68 -2.74 24.64
C ILE A 569 11.83 -4.26 24.48
N LYS A 570 11.63 -5.02 25.55
CA LYS A 570 11.60 -6.49 25.49
C LYS A 570 10.58 -7.01 24.47
N TYR A 571 9.39 -6.42 24.47
CA TYR A 571 8.34 -6.79 23.52
C TYR A 571 8.66 -6.36 22.08
N ILE A 572 9.30 -5.19 21.89
CA ILE A 572 9.85 -4.76 20.59
C ILE A 572 10.86 -5.78 20.07
N MET A 573 11.82 -6.20 20.89
CA MET A 573 12.83 -7.20 20.54
C MET A 573 12.17 -8.53 20.16
N LYS A 574 11.24 -9.03 20.97
CA LYS A 574 10.49 -10.27 20.66
C LYS A 574 9.76 -10.15 19.33
N LYS A 575 9.13 -9.01 19.04
CA LYS A 575 8.43 -8.76 17.77
C LYS A 575 9.39 -8.72 16.59
N ALA A 576 10.54 -8.06 16.72
CA ALA A 576 11.56 -8.01 15.68
C ALA A 576 12.15 -9.40 15.39
N ILE A 577 12.45 -10.19 16.43
CA ILE A 577 12.92 -11.57 16.31
C ILE A 577 11.84 -12.46 15.65
N GLU A 578 10.62 -12.45 16.18
CA GLU A 578 9.48 -13.21 15.61
C GLU A 578 9.24 -12.86 14.14
N SER A 579 9.30 -11.58 13.79
CA SER A 579 9.13 -11.09 12.41
C SER A 579 10.23 -11.62 11.50
N SER A 580 11.49 -11.53 11.93
CA SER A 580 12.65 -12.01 11.16
C SER A 580 12.60 -13.53 10.94
N ILE A 581 12.22 -14.30 11.97
CA ILE A 581 12.05 -15.75 11.90
C ILE A 581 10.90 -16.15 10.97
N LYS A 582 9.73 -15.49 11.09
CA LYS A 582 8.55 -15.85 10.28
C LYS A 582 8.70 -15.45 8.81
N LYS A 583 9.30 -14.29 8.54
CA LYS A 583 9.41 -13.73 7.19
C LYS A 583 10.72 -14.09 6.49
N TYR A 584 11.65 -14.77 7.17
CA TYR A 584 12.98 -15.10 6.66
C TYR A 584 13.75 -13.89 6.12
N ARG A 585 13.60 -12.74 6.78
CA ARG A 585 14.12 -11.46 6.26
C ARG A 585 15.61 -11.33 6.57
N ILE A 586 16.46 -11.62 5.60
CA ILE A 586 17.91 -11.51 5.72
C ILE A 586 18.38 -10.22 5.01
N PRO A 587 18.79 -9.17 5.73
CA PRO A 587 19.25 -7.93 5.11
C PRO A 587 20.63 -8.13 4.46
N ILE A 588 20.76 -7.74 3.18
CA ILE A 588 22.03 -7.80 2.45
C ILE A 588 22.47 -6.37 2.13
N LEU A 589 23.58 -5.91 2.70
CA LEU A 589 24.06 -4.53 2.52
C LEU A 589 24.53 -4.25 1.10
N GLU A 590 25.23 -5.22 0.51
CA GLU A 590 25.72 -5.20 -0.87
C GLU A 590 24.60 -5.64 -1.84
N SER A 591 23.44 -5.00 -1.70
CA SER A 591 22.29 -5.19 -2.57
C SER A 591 21.51 -3.89 -2.80
N LEU A 592 20.60 -3.92 -3.77
CA LEU A 592 19.62 -2.87 -4.03
C LEU A 592 18.40 -3.49 -4.71
N GLY A 593 17.31 -2.73 -4.79
CA GLY A 593 16.24 -3.11 -5.70
C GLY A 593 15.65 -1.96 -6.48
N ALA A 594 15.65 -2.04 -7.80
CA ALA A 594 15.31 -0.89 -8.64
C ALA A 594 14.49 -1.29 -9.87
N PHE A 595 13.81 -0.30 -10.45
CA PHE A 595 13.02 -0.52 -11.67
C PHE A 595 13.93 -0.98 -12.80
N ILE A 596 13.50 -2.04 -13.49
CA ILE A 596 14.16 -2.49 -14.71
C ILE A 596 13.67 -1.67 -15.90
N VAL A 597 14.60 -1.19 -16.72
CA VAL A 597 14.31 -0.45 -17.95
C VAL A 597 15.16 -0.99 -19.11
N PRO A 598 14.64 -0.97 -20.34
CA PRO A 598 15.42 -1.37 -21.50
C PRO A 598 16.45 -0.29 -21.83
N ASP A 599 17.59 -0.71 -22.37
CA ASP A 599 18.63 0.18 -22.88
C ASP A 599 18.07 1.15 -23.94
N PRO A 600 17.99 2.46 -23.63
CA PRO A 600 17.42 3.45 -24.55
C PRO A 600 18.34 3.76 -25.74
N LEU A 601 19.62 3.38 -25.68
CA LEU A 601 20.64 3.66 -26.70
C LEU A 601 21.14 2.41 -27.42
N GLY A 602 20.90 1.22 -26.87
CA GLY A 602 21.31 -0.07 -27.43
C GLY A 602 22.82 -0.35 -27.35
N VAL A 603 23.50 0.23 -26.35
CA VAL A 603 24.95 0.15 -26.11
C VAL A 603 25.37 -1.05 -25.25
N LEU A 604 24.46 -1.63 -24.46
CA LEU A 604 24.70 -2.80 -23.63
C LEU A 604 24.64 -4.09 -24.44
N LYS A 605 25.61 -4.98 -24.25
CA LYS A 605 25.59 -6.33 -24.85
C LYS A 605 24.69 -7.28 -24.08
N GLU A 606 24.31 -8.40 -24.70
CA GLU A 606 23.59 -9.47 -24.00
C GLU A 606 24.38 -9.94 -22.75
N GLY A 607 23.71 -9.99 -21.60
CA GLY A 607 24.31 -10.29 -20.30
C GLY A 607 24.94 -9.10 -19.57
N GLU A 608 24.98 -7.90 -20.18
CA GLU A 608 25.40 -6.66 -19.52
C GLU A 608 24.20 -5.88 -18.95
N ILE A 609 24.39 -5.30 -17.77
CA ILE A 609 23.48 -4.34 -17.14
C ILE A 609 24.22 -3.04 -16.77
N TYR A 610 23.49 -1.97 -16.55
CA TYR A 610 24.01 -0.72 -16.03
C TYR A 610 23.14 -0.20 -14.88
N TYR A 611 23.78 0.24 -13.80
CA TYR A 611 23.11 0.90 -12.69
C TYR A 611 24.00 2.02 -12.15
N ARG A 612 23.44 3.22 -12.04
CA ARG A 612 24.11 4.40 -11.47
C ARG A 612 23.34 4.92 -10.26
N PHE A 613 24.04 5.16 -9.17
CA PHE A 613 23.48 5.80 -7.98
C PHE A 613 23.36 7.31 -8.21
N SER A 614 22.17 7.89 -8.02
CA SER A 614 22.03 9.36 -7.99
C SER A 614 22.77 9.99 -6.80
N ARG A 615 22.84 9.25 -5.69
CA ARG A 615 23.64 9.57 -4.51
C ARG A 615 24.70 8.48 -4.32
N PRO A 616 26.00 8.80 -4.40
CA PRO A 616 27.05 7.79 -4.29
C PRO A 616 26.95 7.04 -2.96
N ARG A 617 27.25 5.75 -2.99
CA ARG A 617 27.30 4.90 -1.80
C ARG A 617 28.74 4.68 -1.36
N THR A 618 28.93 4.53 -0.05
CA THR A 618 30.20 4.03 0.47
C THR A 618 30.20 2.51 0.36
N ASP A 619 31.17 1.97 -0.36
CA ASP A 619 31.44 0.54 -0.41
C ASP A 619 31.86 0.06 1.00
N PRO A 620 31.17 -0.94 1.58
CA PRO A 620 31.46 -1.41 2.92
C PRO A 620 32.83 -2.08 3.07
N ARG A 621 33.41 -2.62 1.99
CA ARG A 621 34.71 -3.32 1.97
C ARG A 621 35.87 -2.36 1.74
N THR A 622 35.73 -1.47 0.76
CA THR A 622 36.82 -0.55 0.38
C THR A 622 36.75 0.81 1.07
N GLY A 623 35.57 1.20 1.58
CA GLY A 623 35.32 2.53 2.15
C GLY A 623 35.26 3.65 1.09
N LEU A 624 35.38 3.32 -0.20
CA LEU A 624 35.37 4.29 -1.30
C LEU A 624 33.94 4.64 -1.72
N LEU A 625 33.79 5.81 -2.35
CA LEU A 625 32.52 6.20 -2.95
C LEU A 625 32.34 5.52 -4.31
N VAL A 626 31.20 4.85 -4.47
CA VAL A 626 30.77 4.16 -5.68
C VAL A 626 29.62 4.92 -6.30
N HIS A 627 29.79 5.32 -7.57
CA HIS A 627 28.79 6.02 -8.37
C HIS A 627 28.04 5.09 -9.32
N THR A 628 28.71 4.05 -9.80
CA THR A 628 28.19 3.08 -10.77
C THR A 628 28.49 1.69 -10.24
N LEU A 629 27.53 0.78 -10.39
CA LEU A 629 27.74 -0.62 -10.05
C LEU A 629 28.59 -1.29 -11.13
N GLU A 630 29.63 -2.00 -10.73
CA GLU A 630 30.54 -2.70 -11.64
C GLU A 630 30.83 -4.11 -11.13
N GLY A 631 31.06 -5.05 -12.05
CA GLY A 631 31.39 -6.44 -11.74
C GLY A 631 30.21 -7.39 -11.89
N ASP A 632 30.35 -8.59 -11.33
CA ASP A 632 29.31 -9.60 -11.41
C ASP A 632 28.18 -9.30 -10.40
N VAL A 633 26.94 -9.47 -10.84
CA VAL A 633 25.74 -9.18 -10.05
C VAL A 633 24.74 -10.32 -10.25
N VAL A 634 24.11 -10.78 -9.18
CA VAL A 634 22.98 -11.70 -9.25
C VAL A 634 21.69 -10.88 -9.24
N VAL A 635 20.90 -11.01 -10.30
CA VAL A 635 19.62 -10.32 -10.46
C VAL A 635 18.46 -11.30 -10.39
N GLY A 636 17.36 -10.89 -9.76
CA GLY A 636 16.16 -11.70 -9.62
C GLY A 636 14.89 -10.86 -9.64
N ARG A 637 13.77 -11.50 -9.96
CA ARG A 637 12.43 -10.87 -9.89
C ARG A 637 11.48 -11.75 -9.11
N TYR A 638 10.77 -11.16 -8.16
CA TYR A 638 9.71 -11.87 -7.45
C TYR A 638 8.44 -12.00 -8.30
N PRO A 639 7.74 -13.14 -8.22
CA PRO A 639 8.05 -14.32 -7.39
C PRO A 639 9.11 -15.24 -8.01
N ILE A 640 10.03 -15.78 -7.19
CA ILE A 640 11.15 -16.64 -7.62
C ILE A 640 10.81 -18.10 -7.33
N ARG A 641 10.62 -18.93 -8.36
CA ARG A 641 10.18 -20.33 -8.22
C ARG A 641 11.03 -21.33 -8.99
N LEU A 642 11.64 -20.93 -10.08
CA LEU A 642 12.43 -21.80 -10.94
C LEU A 642 13.93 -21.58 -10.70
N PRO A 643 14.79 -22.61 -10.91
CA PRO A 643 16.25 -22.45 -10.84
C PRO A 643 16.79 -21.30 -11.68
N SER A 644 16.15 -20.98 -12.81
CA SER A 644 16.56 -19.91 -13.71
C SER A 644 16.01 -18.51 -13.37
N ASP A 645 15.18 -18.35 -12.35
CA ASP A 645 14.53 -17.06 -12.05
C ASP A 645 15.47 -16.00 -11.46
N MET A 646 16.68 -16.40 -11.09
CA MET A 646 17.80 -15.51 -10.77
C MET A 646 18.94 -15.79 -11.75
N GLN A 647 19.61 -14.74 -12.22
CA GLN A 647 20.65 -14.81 -13.22
C GLN A 647 21.88 -14.01 -12.77
N LYS A 648 23.08 -14.56 -12.99
CA LYS A 648 24.32 -13.79 -12.87
C LYS A 648 24.54 -13.02 -14.16
N VAL A 649 24.69 -11.71 -14.04
CA VAL A 649 24.93 -10.77 -15.14
C VAL A 649 26.13 -9.88 -14.80
N LYS A 650 26.61 -9.12 -15.77
CA LYS A 650 27.74 -8.22 -15.59
C LYS A 650 27.29 -6.77 -15.57
N ALA A 651 27.47 -6.09 -14.44
CA ALA A 651 27.35 -4.65 -14.36
C ALA A 651 28.59 -3.98 -14.98
N VAL A 652 28.36 -3.04 -15.89
CA VAL A 652 29.42 -2.35 -16.65
C VAL A 652 29.25 -0.84 -16.54
N ASP A 653 30.34 -0.08 -16.53
CA ASP A 653 30.28 1.37 -16.63
C ASP A 653 30.12 1.83 -18.09
N ARG A 654 29.03 2.57 -18.36
CA ARG A 654 28.65 3.11 -19.66
C ARG A 654 28.18 4.56 -19.50
N ARG A 655 29.09 5.51 -19.69
CA ARG A 655 28.83 6.95 -19.51
C ARG A 655 27.69 7.49 -20.38
N GLU A 656 27.42 6.85 -21.52
CA GLU A 656 26.30 7.19 -22.39
C GLU A 656 24.94 7.06 -21.67
N LEU A 657 24.87 6.20 -20.63
CA LEU A 657 23.69 5.91 -19.84
C LEU A 657 23.56 6.76 -18.56
N ASP A 658 24.46 7.72 -18.34
CA ASP A 658 24.49 8.58 -17.14
C ASP A 658 23.17 9.31 -16.86
N LYS A 659 22.34 9.55 -17.89
CA LYS A 659 21.09 10.30 -17.78
C LYS A 659 19.97 9.56 -17.02
N TRP A 660 20.14 8.27 -16.74
CA TRP A 660 19.11 7.43 -16.11
C TRP A 660 19.63 6.81 -14.80
N PRO A 661 19.74 7.57 -13.71
CA PRO A 661 20.13 7.03 -12.41
C PRO A 661 18.99 6.27 -11.71
N ASP A 662 19.34 5.42 -10.75
CA ASP A 662 18.42 4.68 -9.88
C ASP A 662 17.42 3.76 -10.62
N VAL A 663 17.85 3.22 -11.77
CA VAL A 663 17.16 2.18 -12.54
C VAL A 663 18.17 1.16 -13.03
N VAL A 664 17.78 -0.11 -13.13
CA VAL A 664 18.58 -1.17 -13.75
C VAL A 664 18.32 -1.15 -15.24
N ILE A 665 19.30 -0.70 -16.02
CA ILE A 665 19.23 -0.68 -17.47
C ILE A 665 19.75 -2.03 -17.98
N VAL A 666 18.92 -2.72 -18.78
CA VAL A 666 19.26 -4.03 -19.34
C VAL A 666 19.35 -3.97 -20.86
N SER A 667 20.19 -4.83 -21.43
CA SER A 667 20.37 -4.89 -22.89
C SER A 667 19.07 -5.13 -23.66
N THR A 668 18.92 -4.42 -24.77
CA THR A 668 17.89 -4.66 -25.80
C THR A 668 18.37 -5.59 -26.91
N GLN A 669 19.56 -6.19 -26.75
CA GLN A 669 20.14 -7.16 -27.67
C GLN A 669 19.93 -8.59 -27.16
N GLY A 670 20.21 -9.57 -28.03
CA GLY A 670 20.13 -10.99 -27.69
C GLY A 670 18.89 -11.69 -28.22
N LYS A 671 18.73 -12.96 -27.83
CA LYS A 671 17.63 -13.83 -28.29
C LYS A 671 16.34 -13.61 -27.53
N ARG A 672 16.46 -13.20 -26.27
CA ARG A 672 15.39 -13.09 -25.28
C ARG A 672 15.70 -11.93 -24.35
N SER A 673 14.68 -11.20 -23.90
CA SER A 673 14.90 -10.13 -22.93
C SER A 673 15.26 -10.70 -21.56
N LEU A 674 16.23 -10.09 -20.85
CA LEU A 674 16.57 -10.47 -19.47
C LEU A 674 15.33 -10.44 -18.57
N ALA A 675 14.46 -9.45 -18.75
CA ALA A 675 13.19 -9.33 -18.01
C ALA A 675 12.30 -10.58 -18.14
N SER A 676 12.31 -11.26 -19.28
CA SER A 676 11.52 -12.47 -19.51
C SER A 676 12.18 -13.75 -18.99
N LEU A 677 13.50 -13.75 -18.76
CA LEU A 677 14.20 -14.86 -18.11
C LEU A 677 13.89 -14.96 -16.61
N LEU A 678 13.61 -13.82 -15.96
CA LEU A 678 13.38 -13.74 -14.52
C LEU A 678 11.90 -13.99 -14.20
N ALA A 679 11.52 -15.16 -13.67
CA ALA A 679 10.16 -15.50 -13.23
C ALA A 679 9.09 -15.54 -14.34
N ASP A 680 9.40 -16.27 -15.43
CA ASP A 680 8.51 -16.58 -16.58
C ASP A 680 7.69 -15.39 -17.13
N GLY A 681 8.26 -14.19 -17.11
CA GLY A 681 7.85 -13.11 -18.02
C GLY A 681 6.39 -12.67 -17.91
N ALA A 682 5.98 -12.07 -16.79
CA ALA A 682 5.13 -10.88 -16.93
C ALA A 682 6.00 -9.81 -17.61
N ASN A 683 6.11 -9.89 -18.94
CA ASN A 683 6.97 -9.05 -19.75
C ASN A 683 6.55 -7.60 -19.55
N SER A 684 7.11 -6.92 -18.57
CA SER A 684 6.82 -5.53 -18.34
C SER A 684 7.95 -4.94 -17.51
N PHE A 685 8.64 -3.97 -18.10
CA PHE A 685 9.59 -3.05 -17.46
C PHE A 685 8.89 -2.09 -16.47
N VAL A 686 7.93 -2.61 -15.70
CA VAL A 686 7.16 -1.91 -14.66
C VAL A 686 7.43 -2.50 -13.26
N ASP A 687 8.28 -3.55 -13.23
CA ASP A 687 8.67 -4.28 -12.05
C ASP A 687 10.05 -3.80 -11.57
N GLU A 688 10.36 -4.14 -10.33
CA GLU A 688 11.67 -3.88 -9.73
C GLU A 688 12.43 -5.21 -9.64
N LEU A 689 13.74 -5.16 -9.84
CA LEU A 689 14.65 -6.31 -9.63
C LEU A 689 15.27 -6.22 -8.24
N ILE A 690 15.61 -7.37 -7.69
CA ILE A 690 16.59 -7.46 -6.61
C ILE A 690 17.95 -7.70 -7.26
N ASP A 691 18.91 -6.83 -6.95
CA ASP A 691 20.27 -6.89 -7.45
C ASP A 691 21.21 -7.10 -6.26
N ILE A 692 21.96 -8.21 -6.28
CA ILE A 692 22.89 -8.60 -5.22
C ILE A 692 24.29 -8.62 -5.80
N TYR A 693 25.18 -7.83 -5.21
CA TYR A 693 26.59 -7.74 -5.61
C TYR A 693 27.54 -8.14 -4.49
N ASP A 694 27.04 -8.78 -3.42
CA ASP A 694 27.86 -9.37 -2.35
C ASP A 694 28.71 -10.55 -2.90
N PRO A 695 30.05 -10.47 -2.87
CA PRO A 695 30.93 -11.54 -3.33
C PRO A 695 30.70 -12.93 -2.72
N ASP A 696 30.20 -13.03 -1.49
CA ASP A 696 29.94 -14.32 -0.82
C ASP A 696 28.68 -15.00 -1.38
N ILE A 697 27.82 -14.23 -2.05
CA ILE A 697 26.65 -14.72 -2.79
C ILE A 697 27.01 -14.88 -4.27
N VAL A 698 27.55 -13.82 -4.88
CA VAL A 698 27.83 -13.77 -6.31
C VAL A 698 28.90 -14.79 -6.70
N GLY A 699 29.97 -14.93 -5.93
CA GLY A 699 31.07 -15.86 -6.20
C GLY A 699 30.58 -17.30 -6.45
N PRO A 700 29.94 -17.95 -5.46
CA PRO A 700 29.49 -19.34 -5.57
C PRO A 700 28.21 -19.53 -6.40
N PHE A 701 27.47 -18.47 -6.74
CA PHE A 701 26.21 -18.62 -7.48
C PHE A 701 26.41 -19.19 -8.89
N GLU A 702 25.76 -20.31 -9.18
CA GLU A 702 25.74 -20.99 -10.47
C GLU A 702 24.48 -20.60 -11.26
N THR A 703 24.67 -19.90 -12.37
CA THR A 703 23.55 -19.57 -13.26
C THR A 703 23.04 -20.80 -13.97
N LYS A 704 21.74 -21.05 -13.87
CA LYS A 704 21.05 -22.10 -14.63
C LYS A 704 20.45 -21.53 -15.91
N PRO A 705 20.51 -22.27 -17.04
CA PRO A 705 19.83 -21.86 -18.26
C PRO A 705 18.32 -21.82 -18.02
N PHE A 706 17.59 -21.17 -18.94
CA PHE A 706 16.13 -21.10 -18.87
C PHE A 706 15.51 -22.49 -18.62
N THR A 707 14.85 -22.63 -17.48
CA THR A 707 14.01 -23.78 -17.19
C THR A 707 12.82 -23.70 -18.13
N SER A 708 12.47 -24.79 -18.82
CA SER A 708 11.33 -24.80 -19.74
C SER A 708 10.09 -25.39 -19.07
N PRO A 709 8.88 -24.93 -19.42
CA PRO A 709 7.65 -25.52 -18.90
C PRO A 709 7.51 -26.99 -19.37
N PRO A 710 6.96 -27.88 -18.54
CA PRO A 710 6.61 -29.23 -18.99
C PRO A 710 5.64 -29.22 -20.18
N ASP A 711 5.84 -30.09 -21.17
CA ASP A 711 5.01 -30.15 -22.38
C ASP A 711 3.53 -30.40 -22.09
N ASP A 712 3.24 -31.12 -21.02
CA ASP A 712 1.90 -31.47 -20.56
C ASP A 712 1.31 -30.48 -19.53
N LEU A 713 2.03 -29.40 -19.17
CA LEU A 713 1.59 -28.43 -18.17
C LEU A 713 0.16 -27.94 -18.42
N MET A 714 -0.13 -27.57 -19.68
CA MET A 714 -1.43 -27.01 -20.05
C MET A 714 -2.59 -28.01 -19.95
N THR A 715 -2.31 -29.32 -19.87
CA THR A 715 -3.34 -30.34 -19.62
C THR A 715 -3.91 -30.25 -18.21
N SER A 716 -3.19 -29.61 -17.28
CA SER A 716 -3.63 -29.36 -15.90
C SER A 716 -4.71 -28.27 -15.82
N PHE A 717 -4.93 -27.51 -16.90
CA PHE A 717 -5.85 -26.39 -16.93
C PHE A 717 -6.99 -26.64 -17.91
N GLU A 718 -8.17 -26.14 -17.55
CA GLU A 718 -9.24 -25.86 -18.47
C GLU A 718 -9.01 -24.47 -19.09
N ARG A 719 -9.30 -24.36 -20.39
CA ARG A 719 -9.08 -23.14 -21.16
C ARG A 719 -10.42 -22.61 -21.66
N GLU A 720 -11.07 -21.80 -20.84
CA GLU A 720 -12.25 -21.03 -21.27
C GLU A 720 -11.80 -19.74 -21.95
N ILE A 721 -11.65 -19.78 -23.28
CA ILE A 721 -11.34 -18.58 -24.07
C ILE A 721 -12.52 -18.23 -24.96
N GLU A 722 -13.36 -17.33 -24.45
CA GLU A 722 -14.33 -16.62 -25.26
C GLU A 722 -13.77 -15.24 -25.64
N ARG A 723 -13.77 -14.90 -26.93
CA ARG A 723 -13.45 -13.55 -27.42
C ARG A 723 -14.67 -12.63 -27.27
N VAL A 724 -14.46 -11.32 -27.19
CA VAL A 724 -15.56 -10.34 -27.10
C VAL A 724 -16.56 -10.51 -28.25
N GLU A 725 -16.10 -10.66 -29.50
CA GLU A 725 -16.99 -10.88 -30.66
C GLU A 725 -17.84 -12.15 -30.53
N ALA A 726 -17.24 -13.25 -30.05
CA ALA A 726 -17.94 -14.51 -29.83
C ALA A 726 -19.01 -14.37 -28.72
N PHE A 727 -18.67 -13.66 -27.64
CA PHE A 727 -19.62 -13.32 -26.59
C PHE A 727 -20.78 -12.48 -27.12
N CYS A 728 -20.50 -11.43 -27.91
CA CYS A 728 -21.56 -10.58 -28.48
C CYS A 728 -22.51 -11.39 -29.38
N THR A 729 -21.97 -12.32 -30.17
CA THR A 729 -22.74 -13.23 -31.02
C THR A 729 -23.61 -14.18 -30.19
N ARG A 730 -23.10 -14.68 -29.06
CA ARG A 730 -23.87 -15.49 -28.11
C ARG A 730 -24.96 -14.67 -27.42
N ALA A 731 -24.64 -13.44 -27.00
CA ALA A 731 -25.55 -12.53 -26.29
C ALA A 731 -26.79 -12.18 -27.13
N GLN A 732 -26.65 -12.06 -28.45
CA GLN A 732 -27.79 -11.85 -29.37
C GLN A 732 -28.84 -12.97 -29.33
N LYS A 733 -28.43 -14.20 -28.97
CA LYS A 733 -29.33 -15.36 -28.90
C LYS A 733 -30.01 -15.49 -27.52
N LEU A 734 -29.62 -14.68 -26.54
CA LEU A 734 -30.15 -14.71 -25.18
C LEU A 734 -31.25 -13.66 -25.00
N LYS A 735 -32.15 -13.90 -24.03
CA LYS A 735 -33.08 -12.86 -23.57
C LYS A 735 -32.31 -11.69 -22.95
N PRO A 736 -32.81 -10.44 -22.99
CA PRO A 736 -32.11 -9.27 -22.45
C PRO A 736 -31.54 -9.48 -21.05
N ARG A 737 -32.36 -9.92 -20.08
CA ARG A 737 -31.91 -10.23 -18.71
C ARG A 737 -30.75 -11.25 -18.66
N GLN A 738 -30.84 -12.34 -19.43
CA GLN A 738 -29.80 -13.36 -19.46
C GLN A 738 -28.49 -12.86 -20.08
N ALA A 739 -28.58 -12.01 -21.12
CA ALA A 739 -27.40 -11.37 -21.72
C ALA A 739 -26.73 -10.40 -20.73
N ASN A 740 -27.53 -9.63 -19.98
CA ASN A 740 -27.06 -8.73 -18.94
C ASN A 740 -26.34 -9.49 -17.81
N GLU A 741 -26.98 -10.54 -17.27
CA GLU A 741 -26.39 -11.41 -16.24
C GLU A 741 -25.10 -12.08 -16.75
N ALA A 742 -25.06 -12.54 -18.00
CA ALA A 742 -23.86 -13.13 -18.59
C ALA A 742 -22.71 -12.12 -18.69
N PHE A 743 -22.99 -10.87 -19.08
CA PHE A 743 -21.96 -9.83 -19.13
C PHE A 743 -21.51 -9.44 -17.72
N GLN A 744 -22.44 -9.35 -16.78
CA GLN A 744 -22.17 -9.06 -15.38
C GLN A 744 -21.24 -10.11 -14.75
N LYS A 745 -21.47 -11.40 -15.04
CA LYS A 745 -20.58 -12.51 -14.63
C LYS A 745 -19.15 -12.33 -15.13
N VAL A 746 -18.99 -11.88 -16.38
CA VAL A 746 -17.68 -11.61 -16.97
C VAL A 746 -16.98 -10.44 -16.29
N LEU A 747 -17.69 -9.34 -16.03
CA LEU A 747 -17.14 -8.14 -15.38
C LEU A 747 -16.65 -8.39 -13.94
N ILE A 748 -17.36 -9.25 -13.19
CA ILE A 748 -17.00 -9.63 -11.81
C ILE A 748 -16.22 -10.95 -11.73
N GLY A 749 -15.78 -11.48 -12.88
CA GLY A 749 -15.13 -12.80 -12.98
C GLY A 749 -13.84 -12.94 -12.17
N ASN A 750 -13.18 -11.82 -11.84
CA ASN A 750 -11.94 -11.79 -11.05
C ASN A 750 -12.20 -11.82 -9.53
N LEU A 751 -13.42 -12.11 -9.07
CA LEU A 751 -13.70 -12.33 -7.64
C LEU A 751 -13.06 -13.64 -7.13
N ASP A 752 -12.74 -14.58 -8.02
CA ASP A 752 -12.07 -15.82 -7.65
C ASP A 752 -10.60 -15.56 -7.36
N ASP A 753 -10.18 -15.83 -6.12
CA ASP A 753 -8.75 -15.92 -5.82
C ASP A 753 -8.26 -17.32 -6.26
N PRO A 754 -7.40 -17.41 -7.29
CA PRO A 754 -6.76 -18.69 -7.60
C PRO A 754 -5.95 -19.16 -6.38
N PRO A 755 -5.82 -20.48 -6.15
CA PRO A 755 -5.12 -21.04 -4.98
C PRO A 755 -3.58 -20.90 -5.07
N LYS A 756 -3.10 -19.70 -5.40
CA LYS A 756 -1.68 -19.36 -5.56
C LYS A 756 -0.90 -19.58 -4.27
N GLY A 757 -1.47 -19.25 -3.10
CA GLY A 757 -0.84 -19.48 -1.79
C GLY A 757 -0.64 -20.97 -1.51
N LEU A 758 -1.63 -21.79 -1.89
CA LEU A 758 -1.53 -23.24 -1.77
C LEU A 758 -0.42 -23.80 -2.67
N TYR A 759 -0.34 -23.37 -3.92
CA TYR A 759 0.71 -23.82 -4.84
C TYR A 759 2.10 -23.31 -4.47
N SER A 760 2.21 -22.13 -3.85
CA SER A 760 3.46 -21.67 -3.21
C SER A 760 3.95 -22.66 -2.17
N MET A 761 3.07 -23.02 -1.23
CA MET A 761 3.40 -23.97 -0.16
C MET A 761 3.73 -25.36 -0.72
N MET A 762 2.93 -25.87 -1.67
CA MET A 762 3.18 -27.19 -2.28
C MET A 762 4.50 -27.21 -3.04
N HIS A 763 4.86 -26.12 -3.73
CA HIS A 763 6.15 -25.97 -4.40
C HIS A 763 7.31 -26.06 -3.41
N GLU A 764 7.21 -25.38 -2.27
CA GLU A 764 8.21 -25.42 -1.20
C GLU A 764 8.36 -26.84 -0.65
N ASN A 765 7.24 -27.51 -0.35
CA ASN A 765 7.25 -28.90 0.13
C ASN A 765 7.87 -29.85 -0.90
N ALA A 766 7.49 -29.74 -2.17
CA ALA A 766 8.06 -30.54 -3.26
C ALA A 766 9.56 -30.29 -3.44
N SER A 767 10.02 -29.04 -3.25
CA SER A 767 11.45 -28.68 -3.32
C SER A 767 12.25 -29.38 -2.22
N VAL A 768 11.70 -29.49 -1.01
CA VAL A 768 12.34 -30.21 0.11
C VAL A 768 12.29 -31.73 -0.07
N MET A 769 11.21 -32.26 -0.64
CA MET A 769 11.04 -33.71 -0.82
C MET A 769 11.85 -34.27 -2.00
N HIS A 770 11.90 -33.54 -3.12
CA HIS A 770 12.42 -34.04 -4.40
C HIS A 770 13.57 -33.20 -4.98
N GLY A 771 13.89 -32.05 -4.37
CA GLY A 771 14.86 -31.09 -4.87
C GLY A 771 14.20 -29.98 -5.70
N TYR A 772 14.78 -28.77 -5.60
CA TYR A 772 14.25 -27.55 -6.24
C TYR A 772 14.22 -27.62 -7.78
N GLY A 773 15.21 -28.29 -8.38
CA GLY A 773 15.27 -28.51 -9.83
C GLY A 773 14.55 -29.78 -10.32
N SER A 774 13.77 -30.44 -9.46
CA SER A 774 13.05 -31.66 -9.86
C SER A 774 11.90 -31.35 -10.83
N PRO A 775 11.54 -32.27 -11.73
CA PRO A 775 10.42 -32.07 -12.65
C PRO A 775 9.09 -31.73 -11.95
N VAL A 776 8.86 -32.27 -10.76
CA VAL A 776 7.64 -32.01 -9.97
C VAL A 776 7.64 -30.62 -9.34
N ALA A 777 8.76 -30.15 -8.79
CA ALA A 777 8.89 -28.79 -8.27
C ALA A 777 8.73 -27.78 -9.42
N ILE A 778 9.41 -28.01 -10.55
CA ILE A 778 9.28 -27.18 -11.76
C ILE A 778 7.82 -27.11 -12.22
N ARG A 779 7.12 -28.25 -12.31
CA ARG A 779 5.68 -28.29 -12.68
C ARG A 779 4.84 -27.43 -11.73
N LEU A 780 5.01 -27.57 -10.42
CA LEU A 780 4.25 -26.77 -9.43
C LEU A 780 4.59 -25.27 -9.53
N GLY A 781 5.85 -24.93 -9.83
CA GLY A 781 6.31 -23.56 -10.03
C GLY A 781 5.62 -22.89 -11.24
N TYR A 782 5.51 -23.63 -12.34
CA TYR A 782 4.76 -23.17 -13.51
C TYR A 782 3.25 -23.13 -13.31
N ILE A 783 2.66 -24.06 -12.55
CA ILE A 783 1.24 -23.97 -12.18
C ILE A 783 1.01 -22.71 -11.36
N PHE A 784 1.87 -22.44 -10.38
CA PHE A 784 1.83 -21.21 -9.60
C PHE A 784 1.90 -19.95 -10.50
N ALA A 785 2.87 -19.87 -11.42
CA ALA A 785 3.00 -18.73 -12.33
C ALA A 785 1.76 -18.57 -13.22
N THR A 786 1.22 -19.66 -13.77
CA THR A 786 0.01 -19.65 -14.60
C THR A 786 -1.21 -19.16 -13.81
N LEU A 787 -1.31 -19.53 -12.52
CA LEU A 787 -2.39 -19.08 -11.63
C LEU A 787 -2.34 -17.56 -11.37
N LEU A 788 -1.15 -16.94 -11.34
CA LEU A 788 -1.03 -15.48 -11.19
C LEU A 788 -1.65 -14.72 -12.36
N ASP A 789 -1.57 -15.27 -13.56
CA ASP A 789 -2.12 -14.67 -14.78
C ASP A 789 -3.49 -15.21 -15.19
N SER A 790 -4.08 -16.12 -14.41
CA SER A 790 -5.38 -16.77 -14.67
C SER A 790 -6.52 -15.79 -14.95
N SER A 791 -6.52 -14.61 -14.31
CA SER A 791 -7.49 -13.53 -14.55
C SER A 791 -7.40 -12.95 -15.97
N LYS A 792 -6.21 -12.93 -16.56
CA LYS A 792 -5.94 -12.36 -17.90
C LYS A 792 -5.98 -13.42 -19.00
N THR A 793 -5.59 -14.65 -18.70
CA THR A 793 -5.44 -15.73 -19.68
C THR A 793 -6.68 -16.60 -19.79
N GLY A 794 -7.54 -16.61 -18.76
CA GLY A 794 -8.71 -17.48 -18.69
C GLY A 794 -8.39 -18.92 -18.30
N HIS A 795 -7.14 -19.23 -17.92
CA HIS A 795 -6.79 -20.56 -17.44
C HIS A 795 -7.42 -20.83 -16.06
N ARG A 796 -8.04 -21.99 -15.92
CA ARG A 796 -8.63 -22.47 -14.66
C ARG A 796 -8.03 -23.82 -14.34
N LEU A 797 -7.53 -23.98 -13.12
CA LEU A 797 -6.94 -25.23 -12.70
C LEU A 797 -8.04 -26.28 -12.50
N LYS A 798 -7.81 -27.49 -13.00
CA LYS A 798 -8.73 -28.61 -12.86
C LYS A 798 -8.85 -29.05 -11.38
N PRO A 799 -10.08 -29.23 -10.84
CA PRO A 799 -10.27 -29.62 -9.44
C PRO A 799 -9.58 -30.93 -9.05
N GLU A 800 -9.54 -31.91 -9.96
CA GLU A 800 -8.88 -33.20 -9.75
C GLU A 800 -7.35 -33.08 -9.66
N VAL A 801 -6.75 -32.16 -10.42
CA VAL A 801 -5.32 -31.87 -10.37
C VAL A 801 -4.97 -31.23 -9.02
N MET A 802 -5.76 -30.24 -8.60
CA MET A 802 -5.60 -29.60 -7.30
C MET A 802 -5.72 -30.61 -6.15
N LYS A 803 -6.71 -31.50 -6.20
CA LYS A 803 -6.90 -32.54 -5.17
C LYS A 803 -5.72 -33.52 -5.12
N SER A 804 -5.19 -33.92 -6.28
CA SER A 804 -4.01 -34.78 -6.37
C SER A 804 -2.76 -34.10 -5.81
N ASP A 805 -2.47 -32.88 -6.25
CA ASP A 805 -1.31 -32.11 -5.78
C ASP A 805 -1.40 -31.86 -4.27
N LEU A 806 -2.59 -31.52 -3.75
CA LEU A 806 -2.82 -31.34 -2.32
C LEU A 806 -2.64 -32.64 -1.52
N GLY A 807 -3.06 -33.77 -2.06
CA GLY A 807 -2.85 -35.08 -1.44
C GLY A 807 -1.37 -35.46 -1.33
N GLN A 808 -0.55 -35.03 -2.29
CA GLN A 808 0.89 -35.32 -2.32
C GLN A 808 1.72 -34.33 -1.51
N PHE A 809 1.40 -33.03 -1.57
CA PHE A 809 2.25 -31.94 -1.07
C PHE A 809 1.57 -31.04 -0.03
N GLY A 810 0.36 -31.36 0.43
CA GLY A 810 -0.42 -30.52 1.34
C GLY A 810 0.00 -30.54 2.81
N ASN A 811 0.66 -31.61 3.27
CA ASN A 811 1.05 -31.77 4.68
C ASN A 811 2.51 -31.40 4.93
N LYS A 812 2.75 -30.54 5.93
CA LYS A 812 4.11 -30.24 6.44
C LYS A 812 4.72 -31.37 7.29
N GLU A 813 3.89 -32.26 7.84
CA GLU A 813 4.26 -33.14 8.97
C GLU A 813 4.36 -34.65 8.64
N SER A 814 4.15 -35.09 7.40
CA SER A 814 4.26 -36.53 7.06
C SER A 814 5.69 -37.01 6.75
N ASN A 815 6.72 -36.39 7.32
CA ASN A 815 8.11 -36.82 7.15
C ASN A 815 8.64 -37.45 8.44
N SER A 816 8.16 -38.66 8.74
CA SER A 816 8.86 -39.62 9.61
C SER A 816 9.98 -40.36 8.86
N SER A 817 10.22 -40.03 7.59
CA SER A 817 11.32 -40.52 6.77
C SER A 817 12.39 -39.43 6.63
N PRO A 818 13.69 -39.74 6.71
CA PRO A 818 14.75 -38.77 6.44
C PRO A 818 14.59 -38.22 5.02
N THR A 819 14.39 -36.91 4.89
CA THR A 819 14.30 -36.27 3.58
C THR A 819 15.69 -36.27 2.94
N PRO A 820 15.82 -36.68 1.66
CA PRO A 820 17.12 -36.77 1.00
C PRO A 820 17.75 -35.38 0.71
N PHE A 821 16.98 -34.30 0.78
CA PHE A 821 17.45 -32.93 0.54
C PHE A 821 17.38 -32.08 1.82
N VAL A 822 18.32 -31.13 1.90
CA VAL A 822 18.43 -30.19 3.02
C VAL A 822 17.31 -29.16 2.96
N ASN A 823 16.57 -29.03 4.07
CA ASN A 823 15.60 -27.96 4.24
C ASN A 823 16.31 -26.70 4.79
N ILE A 824 16.85 -25.87 3.88
CA ILE A 824 17.59 -24.65 4.22
C ILE A 824 16.76 -23.68 5.09
N LEU A 825 15.45 -23.62 4.89
CA LEU A 825 14.59 -22.74 5.68
C LEU A 825 14.51 -23.20 7.13
N SER A 826 14.36 -24.50 7.37
CA SER A 826 14.37 -25.02 8.75
C SER A 826 15.70 -24.73 9.46
N LEU A 827 16.83 -24.84 8.76
CA LEU A 827 18.15 -24.50 9.32
C LEU A 827 18.28 -23.02 9.69
N ILE A 828 17.87 -22.12 8.78
CA ILE A 828 17.88 -20.68 9.03
C ILE A 828 16.92 -20.32 10.16
N GLN A 829 15.74 -20.95 10.20
CA GLN A 829 14.75 -20.74 11.24
C GLN A 829 15.29 -21.15 12.62
N GLU A 830 15.97 -22.29 12.71
CA GLU A 830 16.59 -22.77 13.94
C GLU A 830 17.73 -21.84 14.39
N ALA A 831 18.62 -21.44 13.47
CA ALA A 831 19.71 -20.51 13.77
C ALA A 831 19.17 -19.14 14.23
N ALA A 832 18.19 -18.59 13.52
CA ALA A 832 17.52 -17.33 13.89
C ALA A 832 16.84 -17.42 15.26
N TYR A 833 16.19 -18.55 15.57
CA TYR A 833 15.59 -18.78 16.88
C TYR A 833 16.64 -18.82 17.97
N ARG A 834 17.70 -19.61 17.79
CA ARG A 834 18.81 -19.73 18.74
C ARG A 834 19.46 -18.38 19.02
N LYS A 835 19.79 -17.64 17.95
CA LYS A 835 20.38 -16.31 18.03
C LYS A 835 19.45 -15.30 18.69
N GLY A 836 18.16 -15.36 18.37
CA GLY A 836 17.13 -14.54 19.00
C GLY A 836 16.99 -14.81 20.51
N GLN A 837 17.03 -16.08 20.94
CA GLN A 837 17.04 -16.43 22.37
C GLN A 837 18.29 -15.90 23.06
N GLU A 838 19.48 -16.11 22.47
CA GLU A 838 20.75 -15.58 23.00
C GLU A 838 20.68 -14.05 23.22
N LEU A 839 20.18 -13.30 22.23
CA LEU A 839 20.03 -11.85 22.33
C LEU A 839 19.01 -11.42 23.39
N LEU A 840 17.92 -12.18 23.55
CA LEU A 840 16.92 -11.93 24.58
C LEU A 840 17.48 -12.22 25.98
N GLU A 841 18.24 -13.31 26.14
CA GLU A 841 18.94 -13.66 27.38
C GLU A 841 19.96 -12.58 27.76
N ARG A 842 20.73 -12.06 26.79
CA ARG A 842 21.64 -10.92 27.01
C ARG A 842 20.90 -9.68 27.52
N TYR A 843 19.72 -9.38 26.99
CA TYR A 843 18.89 -8.26 27.48
C TYR A 843 18.35 -8.52 28.88
N GLU A 844 17.85 -9.74 29.14
CA GLU A 844 17.32 -10.13 30.44
C GLU A 844 18.39 -10.18 31.54
N ALA A 845 19.63 -10.53 31.19
CA ALA A 845 20.77 -10.54 32.10
C ALA A 845 21.13 -9.13 32.61
N GLN A 846 20.78 -8.08 31.87
CA GLN A 846 20.99 -6.69 32.29
C GLN A 846 19.86 -6.17 33.19
N ARG A 847 18.85 -6.99 33.50
CA ARG A 847 17.74 -6.58 34.36
C ARG A 847 18.29 -6.17 35.74
N PRO A 848 17.98 -4.94 36.21
CA PRO A 848 18.37 -4.50 37.55
C PRO A 848 17.82 -5.44 38.64
N THR A 849 18.61 -5.67 39.69
CA THR A 849 18.27 -6.57 40.83
C THR A 849 17.27 -5.98 41.83
N HIS A 850 16.86 -4.72 41.68
CA HIS A 850 15.82 -4.11 42.51
C HIS A 850 14.43 -4.52 42.02
N ASP A 851 13.48 -4.76 42.93
CA ASP A 851 12.07 -5.03 42.59
C ASP A 851 11.42 -3.74 42.02
N PRO A 852 11.31 -3.60 40.68
CA PRO A 852 10.83 -2.37 40.07
C PRO A 852 9.33 -2.19 40.28
N LYS A 853 8.63 -3.27 40.67
CA LYS A 853 7.19 -3.22 40.97
C LYS A 853 6.88 -2.56 42.31
N GLN A 854 7.90 -2.28 43.13
CA GLN A 854 7.72 -1.68 44.47
C GLN A 854 8.31 -0.27 44.65
N SER A 855 9.23 0.21 43.80
CA SER A 855 9.68 1.62 43.87
C SER A 855 8.88 2.50 42.91
N LEU A 856 7.93 3.28 43.44
CA LEU A 856 7.28 4.34 42.67
C LEU A 856 8.33 5.37 42.21
N ASP A 857 8.23 5.82 40.96
CA ASP A 857 9.02 6.96 40.48
C ASP A 857 8.60 8.22 41.24
N LEU A 858 9.51 8.72 42.09
CA LEU A 858 9.24 9.85 42.98
C LEU A 858 8.92 11.13 42.21
N ASP A 859 9.46 11.30 41.00
CA ASP A 859 9.18 12.46 40.15
C ASP A 859 7.71 12.47 39.74
N LEU A 860 7.18 11.30 39.38
CA LEU A 860 5.78 11.14 38.98
C LEU A 860 4.81 11.29 40.15
N CYS A 861 5.24 11.01 41.38
CA CYS A 861 4.44 11.22 42.60
C CYS A 861 4.46 12.66 43.12
N LYS A 862 5.46 13.46 42.72
CA LYS A 862 5.71 14.79 43.28
C LYS A 862 4.52 15.75 43.16
N PRO A 863 3.84 15.92 42.01
CA PRO A 863 2.73 16.87 41.90
C PRO A 863 1.58 16.60 42.87
N TYR A 864 1.19 15.33 43.05
CA TYR A 864 0.11 14.97 43.98
C TYR A 864 0.54 15.13 45.44
N ARG A 865 1.79 14.76 45.78
CA ARG A 865 2.33 14.94 47.13
C ARG A 865 2.46 16.40 47.51
N ASP A 866 3.00 17.24 46.62
CA ASP A 866 3.12 18.69 46.83
C ASP A 866 1.73 19.34 47.03
N ALA A 867 0.74 18.95 46.22
CA ALA A 867 -0.64 19.42 46.36
C ALA A 867 -1.28 18.97 47.68
N THR A 868 -1.00 17.74 48.12
CA THR A 868 -1.49 17.20 49.39
C THR A 868 -0.86 17.90 50.59
N ASP A 869 0.46 18.12 50.57
CA ASP A 869 1.18 18.86 51.62
C ASP A 869 0.70 20.31 51.72
N TYR A 870 0.47 20.95 50.57
CA TYR A 870 -0.10 22.30 50.53
C TYR A 870 -1.53 22.33 51.09
N ALA A 871 -2.39 21.38 50.69
CA ALA A 871 -3.75 21.27 51.21
C ALA A 871 -3.77 21.02 52.72
N LEU A 872 -2.83 20.23 53.25
CA LEU A 872 -2.68 19.98 54.68
C LEU A 872 -2.28 21.25 55.44
N LYS A 873 -1.31 22.01 54.93
CA LYS A 873 -0.90 23.31 55.53
C LYS A 873 -2.04 24.34 55.50
N ALA A 874 -2.80 24.39 54.41
CA ALA A 874 -3.97 25.26 54.28
C ALA A 874 -5.08 24.86 55.28
N TYR A 875 -5.32 23.55 55.44
CA TYR A 875 -6.27 23.02 56.41
C TYR A 875 -5.88 23.35 57.85
N GLN A 876 -4.58 23.24 58.20
CA GLN A 876 -4.06 23.67 59.50
C GLN A 876 -4.27 25.17 59.74
N SER A 877 -4.28 25.96 58.68
CA SER A 877 -4.61 27.39 58.67
C SER A 877 -6.12 27.67 58.56
N LYS A 878 -6.97 26.65 58.79
CA LYS A 878 -8.44 26.68 58.76
C LYS A 878 -9.08 26.94 57.38
N ILE A 879 -8.34 26.74 56.28
CA ILE A 879 -8.85 26.84 54.91
C ILE A 879 -9.16 25.44 54.37
N LYS A 880 -10.45 25.08 54.30
CA LYS A 880 -10.90 23.73 53.88
C LYS A 880 -11.04 23.53 52.37
N ALA A 881 -11.11 24.62 51.59
CA ALA A 881 -11.39 24.55 50.17
C ALA A 881 -10.41 23.65 49.38
N PHE A 882 -9.12 23.67 49.72
CA PHE A 882 -8.10 22.80 49.09
C PHE A 882 -8.33 21.31 49.38
N THR A 883 -8.74 20.95 50.61
CA THR A 883 -9.00 19.55 50.97
C THR A 883 -10.26 19.00 50.28
N ASP A 884 -11.25 19.87 50.05
CA ASP A 884 -12.48 19.51 49.32
C ASP A 884 -12.19 19.28 47.84
N GLU A 885 -11.43 20.18 47.20
CA GLU A 885 -10.97 20.02 45.81
C GLU A 885 -10.15 18.73 45.61
N MET A 886 -9.18 18.45 46.49
CA MET A 886 -8.38 17.22 46.43
C MET A 886 -9.24 15.96 46.59
N SER A 887 -10.33 16.02 47.37
CA SER A 887 -11.26 14.90 47.52
C SER A 887 -12.10 14.66 46.26
N ARG A 888 -12.48 15.73 45.55
CA ARG A 888 -13.14 15.64 44.24
C ARG A 888 -12.21 15.03 43.19
N ILE A 889 -10.96 15.48 43.12
CA ILE A 889 -9.93 14.93 42.23
C ILE A 889 -9.74 13.42 42.47
N ARG A 890 -9.56 13.00 43.74
CA ARG A 890 -9.42 11.58 44.07
C ARG A 890 -10.62 10.75 43.64
N THR A 891 -11.83 11.23 43.92
CA THR A 891 -13.07 10.53 43.55
C THR A 891 -13.18 10.36 42.03
N HIS A 892 -12.89 11.42 41.27
CA HIS A 892 -12.89 11.39 39.81
C HIS A 892 -11.93 10.33 39.25
N VAL A 893 -10.67 10.32 39.72
CA VAL A 893 -9.66 9.37 39.25
C VAL A 893 -10.01 7.93 39.65
N LYS A 894 -10.55 7.71 40.87
CA LYS A 894 -11.00 6.38 41.31
C LYS A 894 -12.15 5.85 40.46
N ASN A 895 -13.11 6.70 40.08
CA ASN A 895 -14.21 6.28 39.21
C ASN A 895 -13.70 5.79 37.84
N ALA A 896 -12.72 6.48 37.26
CA ALA A 896 -12.08 6.02 36.02
C ALA A 896 -11.27 4.73 36.22
N PHE A 897 -10.68 4.53 37.40
CA PHE A 897 -9.94 3.31 37.74
C PHE A 897 -10.84 2.08 37.89
N GLU A 898 -12.06 2.22 38.42
CA GLU A 898 -13.01 1.10 38.47
C GLU A 898 -13.38 0.62 37.05
N LEU A 899 -13.64 1.56 36.12
CA LEU A 899 -13.85 1.23 34.70
C LEU A 899 -12.62 0.53 34.07
N PHE A 900 -11.41 0.91 34.49
CA PHE A 900 -10.18 0.23 34.04
C PHE A 900 -10.11 -1.21 34.57
N LYS A 901 -10.50 -1.46 35.82
CA LYS A 901 -10.53 -2.83 36.38
C LYS A 901 -11.53 -3.71 35.65
N GLU A 902 -12.73 -3.20 35.38
CA GLU A 902 -13.77 -3.90 34.61
C GLU A 902 -13.22 -4.31 33.22
N ALA A 903 -12.66 -3.35 32.49
CA ALA A 903 -12.04 -3.60 31.19
C ALA A 903 -10.86 -4.59 31.24
N ALA A 904 -10.02 -4.49 32.28
CA ALA A 904 -8.89 -5.41 32.46
C ALA A 904 -9.33 -6.84 32.76
N LEU A 905 -10.40 -7.02 33.55
CA LEU A 905 -10.99 -8.33 33.84
C LEU A 905 -11.59 -8.96 32.58
N GLU A 906 -12.33 -8.19 31.79
CA GLU A 906 -12.86 -8.65 30.49
C GLU A 906 -11.74 -9.06 29.53
N SER A 907 -10.65 -8.29 29.48
CA SER A 907 -9.49 -8.61 28.66
C SER A 907 -8.80 -9.90 29.11
N LYS A 908 -8.69 -10.16 30.42
CA LYS A 908 -8.11 -11.41 30.95
C LYS A 908 -9.00 -12.62 30.67
N ALA A 909 -10.31 -12.50 30.86
CA ALA A 909 -11.27 -13.57 30.56
C ALA A 909 -11.24 -13.99 29.07
N LYS A 910 -11.02 -13.04 28.16
CA LYS A 910 -10.80 -13.30 26.73
C LYS A 910 -9.47 -14.00 26.43
N GLN A 911 -8.45 -13.86 27.28
CA GLN A 911 -7.14 -14.52 27.12
C GLN A 911 -7.10 -15.95 27.70
N GLU A 912 -7.88 -16.23 28.76
CA GLU A 912 -7.85 -17.50 29.49
C GLU A 912 -8.79 -18.59 28.94
N SER A 913 -9.65 -18.28 27.96
CA SER A 913 -10.54 -19.28 27.32
C SER A 913 -9.76 -20.11 26.28
N PRO A 914 -9.50 -21.43 26.51
CA PRO A 914 -8.70 -22.26 25.61
C PRO A 914 -9.63 -23.03 24.66
N THR A 915 -10.47 -22.35 23.89
CA THR A 915 -11.02 -22.97 22.68
C THR A 915 -9.97 -22.81 21.59
N LYS A 916 -9.53 -23.95 21.02
CA LYS A 916 -8.63 -24.03 19.86
C LYS A 916 -8.92 -22.87 18.91
N ARG A 917 -8.03 -21.88 18.87
CA ARG A 917 -8.06 -20.89 17.79
C ARG A 917 -7.99 -21.68 16.49
N PRO A 918 -8.98 -21.60 15.59
CA PRO A 918 -8.73 -22.00 14.21
C PRO A 918 -7.53 -21.17 13.75
N ARG A 919 -6.64 -21.76 12.95
CA ARG A 919 -5.63 -20.97 12.21
C ARG A 919 -6.43 -20.00 11.33
N GLY A 920 -6.67 -18.79 11.82
CA GLY A 920 -7.61 -17.85 11.24
C GLY A 920 -7.46 -16.49 11.89
N PHE A 921 -6.96 -15.55 11.09
CA PHE A 921 -7.05 -14.09 11.18
C PHE A 921 -6.94 -13.44 12.58
N SER A 922 -5.82 -12.74 12.77
CA SER A 922 -5.74 -11.60 13.69
C SER A 922 -6.83 -10.59 13.29
N LYS A 923 -7.94 -10.54 14.04
CA LYS A 923 -8.91 -9.44 13.99
C LYS A 923 -8.13 -8.13 14.09
N LYS A 924 -8.09 -7.35 13.00
CA LYS A 924 -7.45 -6.03 12.98
C LYS A 924 -8.14 -5.14 14.03
N LYS A 925 -7.34 -4.57 14.93
CA LYS A 925 -7.81 -3.59 15.91
C LYS A 925 -8.24 -2.36 15.12
N SER A 926 -9.53 -2.07 15.07
CA SER A 926 -9.98 -0.71 14.79
C SER A 926 -9.95 0.09 16.09
N ASP A 927 -9.95 1.42 15.99
CA ASP A 927 -10.15 2.35 17.11
C ASP A 927 -11.41 2.03 17.97
N GLN A 928 -12.32 1.18 17.47
CA GLN A 928 -13.56 0.78 18.14
C GLN A 928 -13.43 -0.39 19.13
N GLU A 929 -12.27 -1.07 19.22
CA GLU A 929 -12.04 -2.16 20.18
C GLU A 929 -10.91 -1.85 21.21
N ASP A 930 -10.58 -0.58 21.47
CA ASP A 930 -9.76 -0.25 22.67
C ASP A 930 -10.62 -0.42 23.93
N THR A 931 -10.49 -1.58 24.58
CA THR A 931 -11.17 -1.90 25.84
C THR A 931 -10.93 -0.85 26.93
N MET A 932 -9.81 -0.12 26.87
CA MET A 932 -9.44 0.90 27.86
C MET A 932 -9.99 2.29 27.53
N LEU A 933 -10.63 2.48 26.36
CA LEU A 933 -11.12 3.79 25.90
C LEU A 933 -12.18 4.38 26.83
N ALA A 934 -13.06 3.54 27.40
CA ALA A 934 -14.08 3.99 28.34
C ALA A 934 -13.46 4.62 29.59
N SER A 935 -12.41 4.00 30.14
CA SER A 935 -11.66 4.52 31.28
C SER A 935 -10.93 5.82 30.93
N ALA A 936 -10.22 5.87 29.80
CA ALA A 936 -9.52 7.08 29.34
C ALA A 936 -10.48 8.25 29.12
N ARG A 937 -11.65 7.99 28.51
CA ARG A 937 -12.70 8.99 28.31
C ARG A 937 -13.28 9.49 29.63
N ALA A 938 -13.52 8.60 30.59
CA ALA A 938 -14.01 8.98 31.91
C ALA A 938 -12.98 9.85 32.66
N TYR A 939 -11.71 9.49 32.60
CA TYR A 939 -10.60 10.23 33.21
C TYR A 939 -10.43 11.64 32.62
N ALA A 940 -10.55 11.76 31.30
CA ALA A 940 -10.37 13.02 30.56
C ALA A 940 -11.52 14.03 30.74
N LYS A 941 -12.65 13.65 31.37
CA LYS A 941 -13.73 14.60 31.65
C LYS A 941 -13.25 15.71 32.60
N PRO A 942 -13.65 16.98 32.36
CA PRO A 942 -13.35 18.07 33.27
C PRO A 942 -14.02 17.84 34.63
N ILE A 943 -13.35 18.26 35.70
CA ILE A 943 -13.91 18.26 37.06
C ILE A 943 -14.43 19.67 37.32
N GLU A 944 -15.72 19.79 37.60
CA GLU A 944 -16.34 21.07 37.95
C GLU A 944 -15.84 21.55 39.34
N ASP A 945 -15.84 22.87 39.53
CA ASP A 945 -15.54 23.52 40.82
C ASP A 945 -14.15 23.18 41.42
N ILE A 946 -13.11 23.17 40.58
CA ILE A 946 -11.69 23.18 41.00
C ILE A 946 -11.09 24.54 40.62
N VAL A 947 -10.76 25.38 41.60
CA VAL A 947 -10.29 26.76 41.41
C VAL A 947 -8.91 26.99 42.00
N LEU A 948 -8.62 26.36 43.14
CA LEU A 948 -7.44 26.65 43.94
C LEU A 948 -6.25 25.74 43.64
N THR A 949 -6.52 24.49 43.27
CA THR A 949 -5.51 23.49 42.92
C THR A 949 -4.88 23.85 41.58
N ARG A 950 -3.59 24.21 41.59
CA ARG A 950 -2.82 24.49 40.38
C ARG A 950 -2.50 23.20 39.63
N ASP A 951 -2.44 23.28 38.30
CA ASP A 951 -2.05 22.18 37.41
C ASP A 951 -2.81 20.86 37.67
N VAL A 952 -4.14 20.95 37.74
CA VAL A 952 -5.06 19.83 38.06
C VAL A 952 -4.75 18.55 37.27
N GLU A 953 -4.40 18.67 35.99
CA GLU A 953 -4.07 17.51 35.16
C GLU A 953 -2.78 16.80 35.61
N GLN A 954 -1.77 17.52 36.09
CA GLN A 954 -0.57 16.90 36.66
C GLN A 954 -0.88 16.22 38.00
N VAL A 955 -1.72 16.84 38.83
CA VAL A 955 -2.16 16.26 40.12
C VAL A 955 -2.99 14.99 39.87
N LYS A 956 -3.92 15.01 38.89
CA LYS A 956 -4.68 13.83 38.47
C LYS A 956 -3.76 12.71 37.97
N ALA A 957 -2.77 13.03 37.14
CA ALA A 957 -1.85 12.04 36.56
C ALA A 957 -0.97 11.41 37.64
N SER A 958 -0.43 12.24 38.52
CA SER A 958 0.40 11.84 39.65
C SER A 958 -0.38 10.95 40.64
N TYR A 959 -1.63 11.30 40.96
CA TYR A 959 -2.49 10.47 41.80
C TYR A 959 -2.85 9.13 41.12
N ALA A 960 -3.17 9.15 39.83
CA ALA A 960 -3.41 7.92 39.08
C ALA A 960 -2.21 6.98 39.11
N TYR A 961 -0.98 7.53 39.05
CA TYR A 961 0.26 6.78 39.11
C TYR A 961 0.51 6.16 40.49
N GLU A 962 0.27 6.91 41.58
CA GLU A 962 0.30 6.36 42.95
C GLU A 962 -0.75 5.27 43.16
N LEU A 963 -1.92 5.38 42.51
CA LEU A 963 -2.99 4.39 42.62
C LEU A 963 -2.65 3.09 41.89
N HIS A 964 -2.23 3.18 40.62
CA HIS A 964 -1.85 2.02 39.81
C HIS A 964 -1.13 2.44 38.52
N GLN A 965 0.13 2.03 38.34
CA GLN A 965 1.01 2.49 37.25
C GLN A 965 0.44 2.21 35.84
N ASN A 966 -0.03 0.99 35.55
CA ASN A 966 -0.56 0.66 34.22
C ASN A 966 -1.84 1.42 33.89
N PHE A 967 -2.65 1.74 34.90
CA PHE A 967 -3.85 2.55 34.73
C PHE A 967 -3.45 3.97 34.35
N ALA A 968 -2.54 4.57 35.13
CA ALA A 968 -2.05 5.92 34.91
C ALA A 968 -1.50 6.11 33.49
N PHE A 969 -0.66 5.18 33.03
CA PHE A 969 -0.09 5.20 31.69
C PHE A 969 -1.10 4.92 30.56
N SER A 970 -2.27 4.35 30.88
CA SER A 970 -3.36 4.15 29.91
C SER A 970 -4.22 5.41 29.75
N VAL A 971 -4.40 6.19 30.83
CA VAL A 971 -5.31 7.34 30.85
C VAL A 971 -4.64 8.71 30.80
N ALA A 972 -3.36 8.81 31.19
CA ALA A 972 -2.64 10.07 31.42
C ALA A 972 -1.20 10.03 30.87
N PHE A 973 -0.96 9.27 29.79
CA PHE A 973 0.39 9.07 29.23
C PHE A 973 1.12 10.39 28.96
N ARG A 974 0.47 11.33 28.28
CA ARG A 974 1.07 12.62 27.90
C ARG A 974 1.49 13.42 29.14
N GLU A 975 0.62 13.52 30.13
CA GLU A 975 0.86 14.26 31.37
C GLU A 975 1.96 13.61 32.21
N LEU A 976 2.03 12.27 32.30
CA LEU A 976 3.13 11.57 32.98
C LEU A 976 4.49 11.82 32.30
N CYS A 977 4.52 11.79 30.96
CA CYS A 977 5.71 12.14 30.20
C CYS A 977 6.15 13.59 30.47
N HIS A 978 5.19 14.51 30.56
CA HIS A 978 5.48 15.91 30.88
C HIS A 978 6.06 16.09 32.29
N ILE A 979 5.47 15.43 33.31
CA ILE A 979 5.99 15.45 34.68
C ILE A 979 7.43 14.92 34.72
N LYS A 980 7.70 13.80 34.04
CA LYS A 980 9.04 13.21 34.02
C LYS A 980 10.07 14.10 33.31
N ALA A 981 9.68 14.71 32.20
CA ALA A 981 10.53 15.65 31.48
C ALA A 981 10.88 16.88 32.34
N LEU A 982 9.91 17.45 33.06
CA LEU A 982 10.12 18.60 33.96
C LEU A 982 11.10 18.30 35.10
N ALA A 983 11.19 17.05 35.55
CA ALA A 983 12.15 16.64 36.57
C ALA A 983 13.59 16.46 36.04
N SER A 984 13.81 16.55 34.72
CA SER A 984 15.13 16.40 34.11
C SER A 984 16.06 17.57 34.46
N SER A 985 17.30 17.27 34.85
CA SER A 985 18.33 18.26 35.18
C SER A 985 18.82 19.07 33.98
N GLY A 986 18.62 18.56 32.77
CA GLY A 986 19.02 19.23 31.51
C GLY A 986 18.05 20.30 31.01
N GLY A 987 16.93 20.52 31.72
CA GLY A 987 15.86 21.42 31.30
C GLY A 987 14.95 20.82 30.22
N ILE A 988 13.88 21.53 29.87
CA ILE A 988 12.91 21.12 28.84
C ILE A 988 12.84 22.12 27.69
N VAL A 989 12.59 21.62 26.48
CA VAL A 989 12.29 22.45 25.30
C VAL A 989 10.86 22.14 24.84
N PRO A 990 9.90 23.07 24.97
CA PRO A 990 8.55 22.84 24.47
C PRO A 990 8.55 22.80 22.94
N SER A 991 7.93 21.77 22.37
CA SER A 991 7.75 21.61 20.92
C SER A 991 6.30 21.32 20.62
N VAL A 992 5.73 21.99 19.61
CA VAL A 992 4.42 21.57 19.07
C VAL A 992 4.57 20.26 18.31
N ARG A 993 3.47 19.51 18.22
CA ARG A 993 3.47 18.12 17.73
C ARG A 993 4.05 17.98 16.33
N ILE A 994 3.71 18.87 15.40
CA ILE A 994 4.16 18.78 14.01
C ILE A 994 5.69 18.82 13.86
N PHE A 995 6.40 19.55 14.73
CA PHE A 995 7.86 19.54 14.73
C PHE A 995 8.44 18.25 15.31
N ASP A 996 7.78 17.65 16.32
CA ASP A 996 8.18 16.34 16.84
C ASP A 996 7.94 15.22 15.82
N GLU A 997 6.85 15.30 15.06
CA GLU A 997 6.53 14.32 14.02
C GLU A 997 7.58 14.27 12.89
N GLY A 998 8.22 15.40 12.57
CA GLY A 998 9.31 15.49 11.60
C GLY A 998 10.72 15.27 12.17
N ARG A 999 10.87 15.04 13.49
CA ARG A 999 12.18 15.00 14.14
C ARG A 999 12.91 13.68 13.86
N THR A 1000 14.15 13.79 13.38
CA THR A 1000 15.11 12.69 13.24
C THR A 1000 16.51 13.17 13.61
N PHE A 1001 17.38 12.27 14.07
CA PHE A 1001 18.79 12.59 14.27
C PHE A 1001 19.55 12.43 12.95
N SER A 1002 20.44 13.38 12.64
CA SER A 1002 21.32 13.23 11.49
C SER A 1002 22.36 12.14 11.74
N SER A 1003 22.81 11.49 10.66
CA SER A 1003 23.88 10.49 10.74
C SER A 1003 25.18 11.06 11.31
N SER A 1004 25.49 12.34 11.01
CA SER A 1004 26.63 13.05 11.57
C SER A 1004 26.52 13.23 13.08
N PHE A 1005 25.32 13.54 13.59
CA PHE A 1005 25.08 13.71 15.02
C PHE A 1005 25.25 12.38 15.76
N LEU A 1006 24.62 11.30 15.27
CA LEU A 1006 24.73 9.97 15.86
C LEU A 1006 26.19 9.48 15.90
N ARG A 1007 26.93 9.66 14.81
CA ARG A 1007 28.36 9.30 14.75
C ARG A 1007 29.19 10.03 15.80
N SER A 1008 28.93 11.32 16.01
CA SER A 1008 29.62 12.11 17.05
C SER A 1008 29.31 11.57 18.45
N LEU A 1009 28.06 11.17 18.72
CA LEU A 1009 27.69 10.57 20.00
C LEU A 1009 28.43 9.25 20.24
N GLU A 1010 28.45 8.36 19.25
CA GLU A 1010 29.13 7.06 19.35
C GLU A 1010 30.64 7.19 19.59
N LEU A 1011 31.30 8.16 18.95
CA LEU A 1011 32.74 8.40 19.15
C LEU A 1011 33.03 8.99 20.53
N CYS A 1012 32.27 10.00 20.96
CA CYS A 1012 32.46 10.62 22.27
C CYS A 1012 32.15 9.67 23.45
N ASP A 1013 31.29 8.67 23.25
CA ASP A 1013 31.00 7.67 24.28
C ASP A 1013 32.14 6.64 24.41
N LYS A 1014 32.78 6.27 23.29
CA LYS A 1014 33.94 5.36 23.28
C LYS A 1014 35.19 5.95 23.96
N ASP A 1015 35.44 7.25 23.75
CA ASP A 1015 36.60 7.92 24.34
C ASP A 1015 36.54 7.98 25.88
N ASN A 1016 35.34 7.95 26.47
CA ASN A 1016 35.15 7.95 27.92
C ASN A 1016 35.15 6.55 28.56
N LEU A 1017 35.02 5.47 27.78
CA LEU A 1017 35.20 4.09 28.27
C LEU A 1017 36.68 3.67 28.29
N ALA A 1018 37.55 4.40 27.58
CA ALA A 1018 38.99 4.19 27.53
C ALA A 1018 39.79 5.01 28.57
N THR A 1019 39.12 5.91 29.30
CA THR A 1019 39.63 6.70 30.44
C THR A 1019 38.93 6.30 31.71
#